data_AF-A0A7Y7NAY1-F1
#
_entry.id   AF-A0A7Y7NAY1-F1
#
_cell.length_a   1.000
_cell.length_b   1.000
_cell.length_c   1.000
_cell.angle_alpha   90.00
_cell.angle_beta   90.00
_cell.angle_gamma   90.00
#
_symmetry.space_group_name_H-M   'P 1'
#
loop_
_entity.id
_entity.type
_entity.pdbx_description
1 polymer ?
#
loop_
_entity_poly.entity_id
_entity_poly.type
_entity_poly.pdbx_seq_one_letter_code
_entity_poly.pdbx_strand_id
1 'polypeptide(L)'
;MANTTGQTATLLNNDLLSNGHEFTFPQVMRIARMQLGAGGRDTLPEIPWQKRVRVRPDLSFAFPPADVVRVERDDSDLLVTTTFLGLYGSSSPLPTFYTEDLMDEASGDSSVSRDFLDILHQRLYQLYFACWSKYRLFIRVAEEKNHLDRERLFCLIGLGEKELRDSVPDAWTLLRYTGLLTQFPRSAEGLQTLLRDALGILRLEVEQCVLRRVPIPADQRMRMGAPRIRLGTTTVLGSVVSDRMGKFRILIGPLKKRAFDQFLPGAPLYVKLVALVRLYILDPFDFDLKVTLAAHEAGPIRLGDPLGPRLGWTTWCFSSNSLGEVSSRFPLALSAKQDPIAVEEDIPAPEPSTLADYYQRELALLRELTTDYVKIHPEMAPLVSGHMADPGVERIVEGVAFLNAHLRQKLDDDFPEMIHELTETLHPWDLRPIPATTIVQLPPREELKQPLLIRAGAEVASIPVQGIRCRFRTCFDVTVHPLTLQDASFSQPSGKAPSIRLQCELNGIGLSGWKVQTLRFFLADDYPAACDLYLLLMRYLKRIIITSLDNGATIEIPPDRLKPLGFAHGETILTHKKSFMPGHLILQEYFLFHDKFLFMDLEGLEQCSTLGSGARFEINFELTNCPLVVPKVDQKSFVFSATTVINLFPHKAKPISFSNELQQRKVSPSGEQPSHYRIYSVDKVEGLVKKKSVKIMYDVQNQLLHRTKDERICRISHRKSALVDSFDTLLSIASHKNMTRSDRIKLDIDLTCTNGILPEQLCTGDVSTTTASTPESVEPRNIKTFTSALFPDIHMNRQWKLFSGFALNSISLNSAGNFRALLRLFIHSNSRYQVTVMANTRKIDAVESIGVNPADRLIGRSMYRGYDIRLKLRGDHFAGPGDLYLFSAVLERFLGGYVTQNCFIRLVVEEIGKGYLFEWPTRMGDRCVV
;
A
#
# COMPACT_ATOMS: atom_id res chain seq x y z
N MET A 1 -2.31 -37.33 -8.67
CA MET A 1 -3.53 -37.16 -9.49
C MET A 1 -3.20 -37.62 -10.89
N ALA A 2 -3.97 -38.56 -11.45
CA ALA A 2 -3.78 -39.04 -12.81
C ALA A 2 -4.37 -38.04 -13.80
N ASN A 3 -3.68 -37.78 -14.92
CA ASN A 3 -4.24 -37.09 -16.07
C ASN A 3 -4.87 -38.13 -17.03
N THR A 4 -5.74 -37.66 -17.92
CA THR A 4 -6.54 -38.43 -18.89
C THR A 4 -5.77 -39.29 -19.91
N THR A 5 -4.44 -39.42 -19.78
CA THR A 5 -3.60 -40.35 -20.54
C THR A 5 -3.05 -41.54 -19.73
N GLY A 6 -3.43 -41.68 -18.45
CA GLY A 6 -3.29 -42.96 -17.73
C GLY A 6 -1.86 -43.49 -17.48
N GLN A 7 -0.81 -42.68 -17.62
CA GLN A 7 0.54 -43.11 -17.23
C GLN A 7 0.74 -42.93 -15.72
N THR A 8 0.94 -44.04 -15.01
CA THR A 8 1.25 -44.12 -13.57
C THR A 8 2.65 -43.59 -13.25
N ALA A 9 2.81 -42.91 -12.11
CA ALA A 9 4.08 -42.40 -11.61
C ALA A 9 5.19 -43.45 -11.40
N THR A 10 4.83 -44.74 -11.43
CA THR A 10 5.76 -45.88 -11.38
C THR A 10 6.54 -46.10 -12.69
N LEU A 11 5.98 -45.75 -13.86
CA LEU A 11 6.68 -45.88 -15.15
C LEU A 11 7.78 -44.83 -15.29
N LEU A 12 7.46 -43.57 -14.97
CA LEU A 12 8.41 -42.46 -15.01
C LEU A 12 9.60 -42.64 -14.05
N ASN A 13 9.40 -43.43 -13.00
CA ASN A 13 10.41 -43.78 -12.01
C ASN A 13 11.43 -44.78 -12.56
N ASN A 14 10.91 -45.84 -13.17
CA ASN A 14 11.75 -46.85 -13.79
C ASN A 14 12.51 -46.24 -14.96
N ASP A 15 11.86 -45.38 -15.76
CA ASP A 15 12.50 -44.65 -16.85
C ASP A 15 13.59 -43.68 -16.35
N LEU A 16 13.40 -43.02 -15.19
CA LEU A 16 14.42 -42.15 -14.59
C LEU A 16 15.67 -42.93 -14.18
N LEU A 17 15.48 -44.13 -13.61
CA LEU A 17 16.59 -44.98 -13.16
C LEU A 17 17.28 -45.70 -14.33
N SER A 18 16.54 -46.10 -15.36
CA SER A 18 17.11 -46.77 -16.53
C SER A 18 17.72 -45.81 -17.55
N ASN A 19 17.10 -44.65 -17.77
CA ASN A 19 17.42 -43.69 -18.83
C ASN A 19 17.66 -42.27 -18.29
N GLY A 20 18.31 -42.15 -17.12
CA GLY A 20 18.54 -40.85 -16.46
C GLY A 20 19.23 -39.79 -17.34
N HIS A 21 20.01 -40.20 -18.34
CA HIS A 21 20.68 -39.33 -19.31
C HIS A 21 19.74 -38.62 -20.31
N GLU A 22 18.51 -39.11 -20.48
CA GLU A 22 17.50 -38.47 -21.31
C GLU A 22 16.82 -37.28 -20.60
N PHE A 23 17.04 -37.12 -19.30
CA PHE A 23 16.44 -36.07 -18.49
C PHE A 23 17.42 -34.93 -18.23
N THR A 24 16.93 -33.70 -18.30
CA THR A 24 17.66 -32.53 -17.80
C THR A 24 17.67 -32.51 -16.27
N PHE A 25 18.70 -31.91 -15.67
CA PHE A 25 18.80 -31.84 -14.20
C PHE A 25 17.54 -31.26 -13.51
N PRO A 26 16.92 -30.17 -14.00
CA PRO A 26 15.67 -29.67 -13.40
C PRO A 26 14.49 -30.63 -13.51
N GLN A 27 14.42 -31.47 -14.56
CA GLN A 27 13.40 -32.51 -14.68
C GLN A 27 13.59 -33.58 -13.61
N VAL A 28 14.83 -34.07 -13.43
CA VAL A 28 15.18 -35.04 -12.37
C VAL A 28 14.77 -34.50 -11.00
N MET A 29 15.16 -33.26 -10.68
CA MET A 29 14.83 -32.64 -9.38
C MET A 29 13.31 -32.44 -9.16
N ARG A 30 12.53 -32.12 -10.22
CA ARG A 30 11.07 -32.03 -10.12
C ARG A 30 10.43 -33.38 -9.87
N ILE A 31 10.89 -34.43 -10.56
CA ILE A 31 10.41 -35.80 -10.39
C ILE A 31 10.75 -36.29 -8.97
N ALA A 32 11.99 -36.10 -8.53
CA ALA A 32 12.44 -36.42 -7.18
C ALA A 32 11.59 -35.72 -6.11
N ARG A 33 11.27 -34.43 -6.28
CA ARG A 33 10.37 -33.70 -5.37
C ARG A 33 8.97 -34.31 -5.30
N MET A 34 8.38 -34.70 -6.43
CA MET A 34 7.03 -35.30 -6.43
C MET A 34 7.00 -36.66 -5.71
N GLN A 35 8.11 -37.38 -5.72
CA GLN A 35 8.23 -38.72 -5.15
C GLN A 35 8.64 -38.70 -3.67
N LEU A 36 9.63 -37.89 -3.34
CA LEU A 36 10.24 -37.80 -2.01
C LEU A 36 9.55 -36.73 -1.13
N GLY A 37 8.89 -35.74 -1.74
CA GLY A 37 8.23 -34.62 -1.06
C GLY A 37 6.76 -34.84 -0.74
N ALA A 38 6.10 -35.81 -1.35
CA ALA A 38 4.87 -36.36 -0.78
C ALA A 38 5.31 -37.32 0.32
N GLY A 39 5.15 -36.93 1.60
CA GLY A 39 5.36 -37.83 2.73
C GLY A 39 4.80 -39.19 2.37
N GLY A 40 5.70 -40.15 2.17
CA GLY A 40 5.36 -41.47 1.71
C GLY A 40 4.31 -42.05 2.64
N ARG A 41 3.44 -42.90 2.09
CA ARG A 41 2.54 -43.73 2.91
C ARG A 41 3.30 -44.61 3.92
N ASP A 42 4.63 -44.65 3.85
CA ASP A 42 5.50 -45.23 4.84
C ASP A 42 6.32 -44.13 5.53
N THR A 43 5.97 -43.93 6.80
CA THR A 43 6.75 -43.35 7.91
C THR A 43 8.13 -42.79 7.56
N LEU A 44 8.26 -41.45 7.53
CA LEU A 44 9.29 -40.63 8.22
C LEU A 44 9.10 -39.13 7.81
N PRO A 45 8.43 -38.31 8.64
CA PRO A 45 8.14 -36.90 8.34
C PRO A 45 9.31 -35.91 8.54
N GLU A 46 10.49 -36.33 8.99
CA GLU A 46 11.46 -35.41 9.62
C GLU A 46 12.52 -34.82 8.67
N ILE A 47 12.76 -35.41 7.49
CA ILE A 47 13.87 -34.99 6.61
C ILE A 47 13.33 -34.33 5.33
N PRO A 48 13.67 -33.05 5.04
CA PRO A 48 13.33 -32.38 3.79
C PRO A 48 13.81 -33.18 2.57
N TRP A 49 12.97 -33.31 1.52
CA TRP A 49 13.29 -34.12 0.34
C TRP A 49 14.61 -33.74 -0.34
N GLN A 50 15.04 -32.47 -0.22
CA GLN A 50 16.32 -32.00 -0.77
C GLN A 50 17.52 -32.67 -0.11
N LYS A 51 17.42 -33.10 1.16
CA LYS A 51 18.47 -33.85 1.86
C LYS A 51 18.54 -35.32 1.41
N ARG A 52 17.47 -35.83 0.79
CA ARG A 52 17.35 -37.21 0.26
C ARG A 52 17.79 -37.35 -1.19
N VAL A 53 18.25 -36.25 -1.81
CA VAL A 53 18.80 -36.24 -3.17
C VAL A 53 20.25 -35.78 -3.07
N ARG A 54 21.19 -36.70 -3.27
CA ARG A 54 22.62 -36.42 -3.37
C ARG A 54 22.96 -36.13 -4.82
N VAL A 55 23.69 -35.05 -5.08
CA VAL A 55 24.08 -34.65 -6.42
C VAL A 55 25.59 -34.46 -6.45
N ARG A 56 26.25 -35.12 -7.40
CA ARG A 56 27.70 -35.01 -7.59
C ARG A 56 28.08 -34.82 -9.06
N PRO A 57 29.24 -34.21 -9.35
CA PRO A 57 29.81 -34.21 -10.69
C PRO A 57 30.25 -35.61 -11.16
N ASP A 58 30.24 -35.79 -12.48
CA ASP A 58 30.83 -36.94 -13.14
C ASP A 58 32.36 -36.84 -13.13
N LEU A 59 33.00 -37.92 -12.71
CA LEU A 59 34.47 -38.00 -12.64
C LEU A 59 34.99 -38.52 -13.98
N SER A 60 35.01 -37.64 -14.98
CA SER A 60 35.42 -37.98 -16.34
C SER A 60 35.89 -36.76 -17.12
N PHE A 61 36.82 -36.98 -18.05
CA PHE A 61 37.20 -36.00 -19.08
C PHE A 61 36.33 -36.09 -20.34
N ALA A 62 35.39 -37.04 -20.40
CA ALA A 62 34.51 -37.19 -21.54
C ALA A 62 33.66 -35.93 -21.74
N PHE A 63 33.48 -35.55 -23.01
CA PHE A 63 32.54 -34.50 -23.37
C PHE A 63 31.11 -35.00 -23.08
N PRO A 64 30.36 -34.30 -22.23
CA PRO A 64 29.06 -34.78 -21.81
C PRO A 64 28.02 -34.58 -22.92
N PRO A 65 27.22 -35.61 -23.28
CA PRO A 65 26.12 -35.47 -24.22
C PRO A 65 24.85 -34.88 -23.58
N ALA A 66 24.77 -34.88 -22.24
CA ALA A 66 23.61 -34.45 -21.46
C ALA A 66 24.03 -33.86 -20.11
N ASP A 67 23.11 -33.14 -19.45
CA ASP A 67 23.31 -32.53 -18.13
C ASP A 67 23.44 -33.58 -17.00
N VAL A 68 22.79 -34.74 -17.17
CA VAL A 68 22.75 -35.85 -16.21
C VAL A 68 23.35 -37.08 -16.90
N VAL A 69 24.23 -37.79 -16.20
CA VAL A 69 24.83 -39.04 -16.70
C VAL A 69 23.97 -40.23 -16.29
N ARG A 70 23.62 -40.30 -15.01
CA ARG A 70 22.80 -41.38 -14.45
C ARG A 70 22.16 -40.95 -13.13
N VAL A 71 21.06 -41.63 -12.80
CA VAL A 71 20.36 -41.50 -11.53
C VAL A 71 20.31 -42.88 -10.90
N GLU A 72 20.91 -43.00 -9.73
CA GLU A 72 20.98 -44.24 -8.95
C GLU A 72 20.09 -44.08 -7.72
N ARG A 73 19.57 -45.20 -7.22
CA ARG A 73 18.79 -45.23 -5.99
C ARG A 73 19.57 -45.99 -4.93
N ASP A 74 19.79 -45.33 -3.80
CA ASP A 74 20.46 -45.88 -2.62
C ASP A 74 19.42 -45.93 -1.49
N ASP A 75 18.86 -47.11 -1.24
CA ASP A 75 17.69 -47.33 -0.37
C ASP A 75 16.50 -46.38 -0.65
N SER A 76 16.35 -45.35 0.20
CA SER A 76 15.30 -44.35 0.16
C SER A 76 15.71 -43.05 -0.53
N ASP A 77 16.98 -42.92 -0.92
CA ASP A 77 17.60 -41.70 -1.40
C ASP A 77 18.01 -41.83 -2.88
N LEU A 78 18.17 -40.69 -3.55
CA LEU A 78 18.57 -40.63 -4.95
C LEU A 78 19.97 -40.05 -5.08
N LEU A 79 20.83 -40.70 -5.86
CA LEU A 79 22.14 -40.21 -6.24
C LEU A 79 22.12 -39.79 -7.70
N VAL A 80 22.34 -38.51 -7.97
CA VAL A 80 22.31 -37.92 -9.31
C VAL A 80 23.73 -37.54 -9.71
N THR A 81 24.23 -38.12 -10.79
CA THR A 81 25.54 -37.75 -11.36
C THR A 81 25.34 -36.78 -12.52
N THR A 82 25.94 -35.59 -12.42
CA THR A 82 25.76 -34.48 -13.37
C THR A 82 27.07 -34.05 -14.02
N THR A 83 27.02 -33.33 -15.14
CA THR A 83 28.20 -33.04 -15.96
C THR A 83 28.64 -31.57 -15.93
N PHE A 84 27.94 -30.72 -15.16
CA PHE A 84 28.11 -29.27 -15.15
C PHE A 84 28.30 -28.76 -13.73
N LEU A 85 28.89 -27.56 -13.56
CA LEU A 85 29.14 -26.91 -12.27
C LEU A 85 29.98 -27.76 -11.28
N GLY A 86 30.89 -28.60 -11.80
CA GLY A 86 31.82 -29.38 -10.99
C GLY A 86 33.14 -28.67 -10.75
N LEU A 87 33.69 -28.74 -9.54
CA LEU A 87 35.11 -28.49 -9.22
C LEU A 87 36.06 -29.60 -9.70
N TYR A 88 35.54 -30.70 -10.24
CA TYR A 88 36.30 -31.77 -10.89
C TYR A 88 35.51 -32.30 -12.10
N GLY A 89 36.20 -33.03 -12.99
CA GLY A 89 35.64 -33.52 -14.25
C GLY A 89 35.80 -32.54 -15.41
N SER A 90 35.17 -32.85 -16.56
CA SER A 90 35.36 -32.15 -17.82
C SER A 90 34.95 -30.66 -17.82
N SER A 91 34.13 -30.24 -16.86
CA SER A 91 33.67 -28.86 -16.69
C SER A 91 34.40 -28.07 -15.60
N SER A 92 35.48 -28.63 -15.02
CA SER A 92 36.15 -28.05 -13.86
C SER A 92 36.92 -26.75 -14.18
N PRO A 93 36.80 -25.70 -13.34
CA PRO A 93 37.67 -24.54 -13.40
C PRO A 93 39.02 -24.78 -12.72
N LEU A 94 39.19 -25.89 -11.97
CA LEU A 94 40.45 -26.25 -11.33
C LEU A 94 41.41 -26.87 -12.36
N PRO A 95 42.73 -26.78 -12.11
CA PRO A 95 43.72 -27.47 -12.94
C PRO A 95 43.41 -28.96 -13.13
N THR A 96 43.72 -29.49 -14.31
CA THR A 96 43.40 -30.87 -14.71
C THR A 96 43.97 -31.93 -13.78
N PHE A 97 45.14 -31.67 -13.20
CA PHE A 97 45.81 -32.61 -12.29
C PHE A 97 44.94 -32.98 -11.07
N TYR A 98 44.09 -32.06 -10.56
CA TYR A 98 43.17 -32.41 -9.46
C TYR A 98 42.15 -33.46 -9.89
N THR A 99 41.71 -33.45 -11.15
CA THR A 99 40.78 -34.47 -11.65
C THR A 99 41.51 -35.79 -11.89
N GLU A 100 42.77 -35.74 -12.37
CA GLU A 100 43.62 -36.93 -12.52
C GLU A 100 43.88 -37.60 -11.16
N ASP A 101 44.25 -36.83 -10.13
CA ASP A 101 44.46 -37.32 -8.76
C ASP A 101 43.20 -38.01 -8.21
N LEU A 102 42.02 -37.43 -8.45
CA LEU A 102 40.73 -38.02 -8.03
C LEU A 102 40.40 -39.30 -8.82
N MET A 103 40.79 -39.39 -10.10
CA MET A 103 40.62 -40.60 -10.91
C MET A 103 41.56 -41.72 -10.46
N ASP A 104 42.79 -41.38 -10.08
CA ASP A 104 43.76 -42.31 -9.51
C ASP A 104 43.28 -42.81 -8.14
N GLU A 105 42.77 -41.90 -7.29
CA GLU A 105 42.16 -42.24 -6.00
C GLU A 105 40.96 -43.21 -6.17
N ALA A 106 40.07 -42.89 -7.11
CA ALA A 106 38.90 -43.74 -7.42
C ALA A 106 39.29 -45.11 -8.00
N SER A 107 40.43 -45.19 -8.71
CA SER A 107 40.97 -46.46 -9.23
C SER A 107 41.53 -47.35 -8.12
N GLY A 108 41.89 -46.76 -6.97
CA GLY A 108 42.30 -47.46 -5.75
C GLY A 108 41.16 -47.74 -4.77
N ASP A 109 39.90 -47.66 -5.22
CA ASP A 109 38.67 -47.81 -4.41
C ASP A 109 38.57 -46.81 -3.23
N SER A 110 39.21 -45.64 -3.35
CA SER A 110 39.11 -44.54 -2.37
C SER A 110 38.36 -43.34 -2.97
N SER A 111 37.60 -42.63 -2.13
CA SER A 111 36.82 -41.44 -2.53
C SER A 111 36.90 -40.29 -1.54
N VAL A 112 37.85 -40.31 -0.62
CA VAL A 112 38.01 -39.36 0.48
C VAL A 112 38.04 -37.91 -0.03
N SER A 113 38.93 -37.59 -0.97
CA SER A 113 39.06 -36.21 -1.48
C SER A 113 37.84 -35.79 -2.30
N ARG A 114 37.24 -36.73 -3.02
CA ARG A 114 36.04 -36.52 -3.83
C ARG A 114 34.83 -36.20 -2.96
N ASP A 115 34.60 -36.99 -1.92
CA ASP A 115 33.46 -36.86 -1.02
C ASP A 115 33.54 -35.56 -0.21
N PHE A 116 34.76 -35.08 0.08
CA PHE A 116 34.96 -33.75 0.67
C PHE A 116 34.51 -32.63 -0.26
N LEU A 117 34.89 -32.67 -1.56
CA LEU A 117 34.44 -31.66 -2.52
C LEU A 117 32.92 -31.70 -2.70
N ASP A 118 32.32 -32.89 -2.71
CA ASP A 118 30.89 -33.10 -2.87
C ASP A 118 30.04 -32.43 -1.77
N ILE A 119 30.60 -32.16 -0.58
CA ILE A 119 29.96 -31.32 0.46
C ILE A 119 29.59 -29.94 -0.10
N LEU A 120 30.48 -29.33 -0.88
CA LEU A 120 30.30 -28.01 -1.48
C LEU A 120 29.30 -28.08 -2.65
N HIS A 121 29.45 -29.10 -3.50
CA HIS A 121 28.59 -29.29 -4.67
C HIS A 121 27.14 -29.57 -4.30
N GLN A 122 26.92 -30.40 -3.27
CA GLN A 122 25.60 -30.80 -2.81
C GLN A 122 24.72 -29.56 -2.56
N ARG A 123 25.27 -28.55 -1.88
CA ARG A 123 24.54 -27.31 -1.61
C ARG A 123 24.39 -26.44 -2.85
N LEU A 124 25.40 -26.38 -3.71
CA LEU A 124 25.39 -25.60 -4.95
C LEU A 124 24.29 -26.06 -5.91
N TYR A 125 24.14 -27.37 -6.14
CA TYR A 125 23.10 -27.92 -7.03
C TYR A 125 21.68 -27.68 -6.50
N GLN A 126 21.49 -27.76 -5.19
CA GLN A 126 20.21 -27.38 -4.56
C GLN A 126 19.87 -25.91 -4.81
N LEU A 127 20.85 -25.01 -4.64
CA LEU A 127 20.66 -23.58 -4.90
C LEU A 127 20.48 -23.29 -6.40
N TYR A 128 21.12 -24.05 -7.29
CA TYR A 128 20.89 -23.97 -8.73
C TYR A 128 19.43 -24.32 -9.09
N PHE A 129 18.89 -25.42 -8.55
CA PHE A 129 17.49 -25.78 -8.77
C PHE A 129 16.54 -24.72 -8.21
N ALA A 130 16.85 -24.15 -7.03
CA ALA A 130 16.09 -23.04 -6.47
C ALA A 130 16.12 -21.80 -7.38
N CYS A 131 17.29 -21.42 -7.92
CA CYS A 131 17.43 -20.36 -8.93
C CYS A 131 16.58 -20.62 -10.17
N TRP A 132 16.58 -21.86 -10.66
CA TRP A 132 15.78 -22.27 -11.81
C TRP A 132 14.28 -22.17 -11.51
N SER A 133 13.84 -22.57 -10.31
CA SER A 133 12.43 -22.50 -9.92
C SER A 133 11.92 -21.06 -9.72
N LYS A 134 12.77 -20.15 -9.22
CA LYS A 134 12.37 -18.82 -8.73
C LYS A 134 11.47 -18.05 -9.70
N TYR A 135 11.88 -17.91 -10.97
CA TYR A 135 11.17 -17.10 -11.96
C TYR A 135 10.10 -17.88 -12.75
N ARG A 136 9.88 -19.16 -12.42
CA ARG A 136 8.91 -20.02 -13.10
C ARG A 136 7.64 -20.13 -12.26
N LEU A 137 6.81 -19.09 -12.35
CA LEU A 137 5.61 -18.94 -11.52
C LEU A 137 4.69 -20.17 -11.53
N PHE A 138 4.51 -20.82 -12.69
CA PHE A 138 3.67 -22.02 -12.78
C PHE A 138 4.17 -23.17 -11.89
N ILE A 139 5.49 -23.32 -11.71
CA ILE A 139 6.08 -24.31 -10.82
C ILE A 139 5.87 -23.90 -9.37
N ARG A 140 6.20 -22.65 -9.05
CA ARG A 140 6.06 -22.06 -7.71
C ARG A 140 4.64 -22.17 -7.17
N VAL A 141 3.64 -21.94 -8.02
CA VAL A 141 2.23 -21.83 -7.64
C VAL A 141 1.51 -23.17 -7.70
N ALA A 142 1.71 -23.95 -8.77
CA ALA A 142 0.98 -25.22 -8.99
C ALA A 142 1.68 -26.43 -8.35
N GLU A 143 3.01 -26.51 -8.40
CA GLU A 143 3.76 -27.66 -7.87
C GLU A 143 4.26 -27.42 -6.45
N GLU A 144 4.95 -26.30 -6.20
CA GLU A 144 5.53 -25.98 -4.89
C GLU A 144 4.50 -25.45 -3.90
N LYS A 145 3.34 -25.01 -4.40
CA LYS A 145 2.26 -24.41 -3.60
C LYS A 145 2.76 -23.26 -2.71
N ASN A 146 3.75 -22.50 -3.18
CA ASN A 146 4.39 -21.46 -2.37
C ASN A 146 3.37 -20.39 -1.92
N HIS A 147 3.21 -20.21 -0.61
CA HIS A 147 2.20 -19.30 -0.05
C HIS A 147 2.44 -17.83 -0.44
N LEU A 148 3.70 -17.38 -0.46
CA LEU A 148 4.05 -15.99 -0.80
C LEU A 148 3.73 -15.68 -2.27
N ASP A 149 4.05 -16.59 -3.19
CA ASP A 149 3.73 -16.40 -4.61
C ASP A 149 2.23 -16.40 -4.88
N ARG A 150 1.47 -17.22 -4.14
CA ARG A 150 0.01 -17.23 -4.19
C ARG A 150 -0.56 -15.92 -3.65
N GLU A 151 -0.06 -15.44 -2.52
CA GLU A 151 -0.44 -14.15 -1.93
C GLU A 151 -0.19 -13.00 -2.91
N ARG A 152 0.96 -12.97 -3.60
CA ARG A 152 1.25 -11.98 -4.65
C ARG A 152 0.20 -11.99 -5.77
N LEU A 153 -0.24 -13.16 -6.21
CA LEU A 153 -1.30 -13.27 -7.22
C LEU A 153 -2.66 -12.77 -6.71
N PHE A 154 -3.00 -13.06 -5.46
CA PHE A 154 -4.20 -12.50 -4.85
C PHE A 154 -4.12 -10.98 -4.65
N CYS A 155 -2.93 -10.44 -4.42
CA CYS A 155 -2.72 -9.01 -4.33
C CYS A 155 -3.21 -8.29 -5.61
N LEU A 156 -2.99 -8.89 -6.79
CA LEU A 156 -3.40 -8.33 -8.09
C LEU A 156 -4.92 -8.10 -8.21
N ILE A 157 -5.73 -8.89 -7.52
CA ILE A 157 -7.20 -8.79 -7.54
C ILE A 157 -7.77 -8.11 -6.29
N GLY A 158 -6.91 -7.51 -5.46
CA GLY A 158 -7.34 -6.82 -4.24
C GLY A 158 -7.72 -7.75 -3.09
N LEU A 159 -7.23 -8.98 -3.09
CA LEU A 159 -7.43 -9.98 -2.04
C LEU A 159 -6.10 -10.38 -1.38
N GLY A 160 -5.13 -9.47 -1.25
CA GLY A 160 -3.81 -9.80 -0.69
C GLY A 160 -3.89 -10.26 0.78
N GLU A 161 -4.74 -9.59 1.58
CA GLU A 161 -4.89 -9.93 2.99
C GLU A 161 -5.70 -11.20 3.21
N LYS A 162 -5.29 -12.01 4.19
CA LYS A 162 -5.96 -13.28 4.54
C LYS A 162 -7.44 -13.06 4.87
N GLU A 163 -7.74 -12.07 5.71
CA GLU A 163 -9.11 -11.72 6.11
C GLU A 163 -10.01 -11.40 4.90
N LEU A 164 -9.46 -10.74 3.86
CA LEU A 164 -10.17 -10.47 2.62
C LEU A 164 -10.40 -11.76 1.81
N ARG A 165 -9.39 -12.62 1.68
CA ARG A 165 -9.50 -13.90 0.94
C ARG A 165 -10.52 -14.83 1.57
N ASP A 166 -10.51 -14.94 2.89
CA ASP A 166 -11.37 -15.86 3.63
C ASP A 166 -12.85 -15.45 3.54
N SER A 167 -13.13 -14.17 3.23
CA SER A 167 -14.48 -13.68 3.00
C SER A 167 -15.10 -14.11 1.66
N VAL A 168 -14.30 -14.69 0.74
CA VAL A 168 -14.74 -15.02 -0.62
C VAL A 168 -14.69 -16.54 -0.85
N PRO A 169 -15.83 -17.19 -1.15
CA PRO A 169 -15.86 -18.62 -1.48
C PRO A 169 -14.99 -18.96 -2.70
N ASP A 170 -14.26 -20.07 -2.64
CA ASP A 170 -13.42 -20.58 -3.73
C ASP A 170 -12.45 -19.54 -4.32
N ALA A 171 -11.85 -18.68 -3.46
CA ALA A 171 -11.01 -17.57 -3.87
C ALA A 171 -9.94 -17.96 -4.92
N TRP A 172 -9.37 -19.16 -4.79
CA TRP A 172 -8.40 -19.71 -5.75
C TRP A 172 -8.88 -19.69 -7.20
N THR A 173 -10.15 -20.02 -7.44
CA THR A 173 -10.72 -20.06 -8.78
C THR A 173 -10.79 -18.67 -9.41
N LEU A 174 -10.80 -17.60 -8.61
CA LEU A 174 -10.88 -16.23 -9.08
C LEU A 174 -9.60 -15.73 -9.75
N LEU A 175 -8.45 -16.34 -9.44
CA LEU A 175 -7.17 -15.97 -10.04
C LEU A 175 -7.19 -16.10 -11.57
N ARG A 176 -8.00 -17.02 -12.12
CA ARG A 176 -8.17 -17.14 -13.58
C ARG A 176 -8.82 -15.90 -14.20
N TYR A 177 -9.59 -15.14 -13.43
CA TYR A 177 -10.26 -13.91 -13.87
C TYR A 177 -9.42 -12.66 -13.62
N THR A 178 -8.16 -12.78 -13.18
CA THR A 178 -7.29 -11.62 -12.88
C THR A 178 -7.31 -10.58 -13.98
N GLY A 179 -7.21 -10.98 -15.27
CA GLY A 179 -7.24 -10.03 -16.38
C GLY A 179 -8.56 -9.25 -16.53
N LEU A 180 -9.71 -9.86 -16.23
CA LEU A 180 -11.00 -9.15 -16.15
C LEU A 180 -11.09 -8.34 -14.84
N LEU A 181 -10.45 -8.86 -13.79
CA LEU A 181 -10.43 -8.27 -12.47
C LEU A 181 -9.50 -7.06 -12.32
N THR A 182 -8.68 -6.77 -13.32
CA THR A 182 -7.73 -5.63 -13.32
C THR A 182 -8.06 -4.59 -14.38
N GLN A 183 -9.09 -4.80 -15.20
CA GLN A 183 -9.53 -3.83 -16.21
C GLN A 183 -10.30 -2.68 -15.58
N PHE A 184 -9.94 -1.46 -15.93
CA PHE A 184 -10.67 -0.25 -15.53
C PHE A 184 -10.93 0.60 -16.78
N PRO A 185 -12.20 0.95 -17.09
CA PRO A 185 -13.42 0.61 -16.36
C PRO A 185 -13.85 -0.87 -16.49
N ARG A 186 -14.72 -1.31 -15.57
CA ARG A 186 -15.36 -2.64 -15.60
C ARG A 186 -16.51 -2.65 -16.59
N SER A 187 -16.51 -3.57 -17.55
CA SER A 187 -17.50 -3.64 -18.62
C SER A 187 -18.61 -4.66 -18.33
N ALA A 188 -19.79 -4.42 -18.89
CA ALA A 188 -20.90 -5.39 -18.83
C ALA A 188 -20.53 -6.72 -19.49
N GLU A 189 -19.74 -6.69 -20.57
CA GLU A 189 -19.23 -7.88 -21.25
C GLU A 189 -18.25 -8.67 -20.39
N GLY A 190 -17.39 -7.99 -19.62
CA GLY A 190 -16.49 -8.63 -18.66
C GLY A 190 -17.26 -9.33 -17.54
N LEU A 191 -18.30 -8.68 -17.00
CA LEU A 191 -19.21 -9.30 -16.02
C LEU A 191 -19.91 -10.53 -16.61
N GLN A 192 -20.46 -10.40 -17.82
CA GLN A 192 -21.13 -11.49 -18.52
C GLN A 192 -20.18 -12.69 -18.72
N THR A 193 -18.96 -12.44 -19.17
CA THR A 193 -17.94 -13.48 -19.40
C THR A 193 -17.58 -14.22 -18.11
N LEU A 194 -17.34 -13.46 -17.04
CA LEU A 194 -17.05 -14.01 -15.71
C LEU A 194 -18.20 -14.91 -15.23
N LEU A 195 -19.44 -14.43 -15.31
CA LEU A 195 -20.60 -15.19 -14.82
C LEU A 195 -20.89 -16.44 -15.67
N ARG A 196 -20.73 -16.37 -17.00
CA ARG A 196 -20.93 -17.52 -17.89
C ARG A 196 -20.00 -18.67 -17.53
N ASP A 197 -18.71 -18.39 -17.36
CA ASP A 197 -17.70 -19.39 -17.05
C ASP A 197 -17.80 -19.88 -15.59
N ALA A 198 -17.95 -18.98 -14.61
CA ALA A 198 -17.99 -19.35 -13.19
C ALA A 198 -19.24 -20.14 -12.76
N LEU A 199 -20.36 -19.93 -13.46
CA LEU A 199 -21.63 -20.62 -13.22
C LEU A 199 -21.89 -21.78 -14.20
N GLY A 200 -21.08 -21.93 -15.26
CA GLY A 200 -21.27 -22.95 -16.29
C GLY A 200 -22.52 -22.75 -17.14
N ILE A 201 -22.99 -21.51 -17.30
CA ILE A 201 -24.21 -21.17 -18.05
C ILE A 201 -23.85 -20.39 -19.31
N LEU A 202 -24.09 -20.95 -20.49
CA LEU A 202 -23.76 -20.30 -21.77
C LEU A 202 -24.71 -19.14 -22.13
N ARG A 203 -26.00 -19.27 -21.79
CA ARG A 203 -27.05 -18.27 -22.10
C ARG A 203 -27.25 -17.33 -20.92
N LEU A 204 -26.36 -16.35 -20.81
CA LEU A 204 -26.41 -15.29 -19.82
C LEU A 204 -26.09 -13.94 -20.48
N GLU A 205 -26.92 -12.93 -20.27
CA GLU A 205 -26.75 -11.58 -20.82
C GLU A 205 -26.91 -10.51 -19.75
N VAL A 206 -26.31 -9.33 -19.97
CA VAL A 206 -26.42 -8.18 -19.06
C VAL A 206 -27.11 -7.01 -19.78
N GLU A 207 -28.32 -6.68 -19.36
CA GLU A 207 -29.09 -5.52 -19.83
C GLU A 207 -28.69 -4.28 -19.03
N GLN A 208 -28.09 -3.29 -19.69
CA GLN A 208 -27.62 -2.04 -19.07
C GLN A 208 -28.72 -0.97 -19.03
N CYS A 209 -28.54 0.02 -18.15
CA CYS A 209 -29.37 1.24 -18.09
C CYS A 209 -30.87 0.98 -17.90
N VAL A 210 -31.22 0.01 -17.06
CA VAL A 210 -32.61 -0.41 -16.82
C VAL A 210 -33.34 0.70 -16.08
N LEU A 211 -34.49 1.13 -16.63
CA LEU A 211 -35.32 2.15 -15.99
C LEU A 211 -35.80 1.69 -14.61
N ARG A 212 -35.57 2.53 -13.60
CA ARG A 212 -36.14 2.40 -12.26
C ARG A 212 -36.78 3.69 -11.79
N ARG A 213 -37.68 3.55 -10.81
CA ARG A 213 -38.33 4.67 -10.12
C ARG A 213 -37.75 4.73 -8.71
N VAL A 214 -37.09 5.83 -8.38
CA VAL A 214 -36.35 6.00 -7.11
C VAL A 214 -37.07 7.01 -6.23
N PRO A 215 -37.40 6.68 -4.97
CA PRO A 215 -38.01 7.64 -4.06
C PRO A 215 -37.03 8.77 -3.73
N ILE A 216 -37.51 10.01 -3.72
CA ILE A 216 -36.72 11.15 -3.26
C ILE A 216 -36.57 11.04 -1.73
N PRO A 217 -35.33 11.12 -1.19
CA PRO A 217 -35.08 11.09 0.25
C PRO A 217 -35.90 12.15 0.99
N ALA A 218 -36.41 11.80 2.18
CA ALA A 218 -37.38 12.63 2.91
C ALA A 218 -36.84 14.01 3.33
N ASP A 219 -35.51 14.11 3.51
CA ASP A 219 -34.72 15.31 3.77
C ASP A 219 -34.51 16.18 2.53
N GLN A 220 -34.65 15.62 1.32
CA GLN A 220 -34.53 16.34 0.04
C GLN A 220 -35.89 16.60 -0.64
N ARG A 221 -36.98 16.21 0.01
CA ARG A 221 -38.34 16.54 -0.46
C ARG A 221 -38.66 17.99 -0.18
N MET A 222 -39.30 18.64 -1.15
CA MET A 222 -39.78 19.99 -0.96
C MET A 222 -40.86 20.06 0.11
N ARG A 223 -40.72 21.06 0.97
CA ARG A 223 -41.73 21.44 1.94
C ARG A 223 -41.85 22.95 1.93
N MET A 224 -43.08 23.46 2.05
CA MET A 224 -43.31 24.89 2.19
C MET A 224 -42.61 25.41 3.45
N GLY A 225 -41.94 26.56 3.35
CA GLY A 225 -41.18 27.16 4.47
C GLY A 225 -39.79 26.59 4.71
N ALA A 226 -39.33 25.59 3.93
CA ALA A 226 -37.97 25.08 4.05
C ALA A 226 -36.95 26.06 3.40
N PRO A 227 -35.84 26.39 4.09
CA PRO A 227 -34.77 27.20 3.49
C PRO A 227 -34.08 26.43 2.35
N ARG A 228 -33.49 27.15 1.38
CA ARG A 228 -32.64 26.63 0.28
C ARG A 228 -33.34 25.91 -0.90
N ILE A 229 -34.64 26.11 -1.11
CA ILE A 229 -35.31 25.68 -2.35
C ILE A 229 -35.44 26.87 -3.30
N ARG A 230 -34.81 26.80 -4.48
CA ARG A 230 -34.88 27.85 -5.52
C ARG A 230 -35.52 27.27 -6.80
N LEU A 231 -36.49 27.99 -7.34
CA LEU A 231 -37.16 27.65 -8.59
C LEU A 231 -36.12 27.62 -9.74
N GLY A 232 -36.17 26.60 -10.59
CA GLY A 232 -35.26 26.42 -11.71
C GLY A 232 -33.82 26.03 -11.33
N THR A 233 -33.49 25.79 -10.06
CA THR A 233 -32.14 25.36 -9.65
C THR A 233 -32.17 24.06 -8.87
N THR A 234 -32.85 24.03 -7.73
CA THR A 234 -32.93 22.84 -6.86
C THR A 234 -34.31 22.17 -6.91
N THR A 235 -35.12 22.52 -7.91
CA THR A 235 -36.55 22.19 -7.92
C THR A 235 -36.86 20.87 -8.64
N VAL A 236 -37.34 19.86 -7.89
CA VAL A 236 -37.86 18.58 -8.38
C VAL A 236 -39.27 18.33 -7.85
N LEU A 237 -40.18 17.92 -8.74
CA LEU A 237 -41.60 17.71 -8.43
C LEU A 237 -41.89 16.23 -8.09
N GLY A 238 -42.76 16.02 -7.10
CA GLY A 238 -43.23 14.69 -6.69
C GLY A 238 -42.37 14.03 -5.60
N SER A 239 -42.66 12.75 -5.33
CA SER A 239 -41.97 11.94 -4.32
C SER A 239 -40.99 10.92 -4.91
N VAL A 240 -40.91 10.82 -6.25
CA VAL A 240 -40.18 9.78 -6.99
C VAL A 240 -39.59 10.38 -8.27
N VAL A 241 -38.37 9.98 -8.63
CA VAL A 241 -37.66 10.36 -9.86
C VAL A 241 -37.34 9.12 -10.70
N SER A 242 -37.38 9.28 -12.02
CA SER A 242 -36.94 8.24 -12.97
C SER A 242 -35.41 8.23 -13.08
N ASP A 243 -34.81 7.05 -12.95
CA ASP A 243 -33.36 6.86 -13.05
C ASP A 243 -33.04 5.69 -14.00
N ARG A 244 -32.01 5.87 -14.83
CA ARG A 244 -31.44 4.85 -15.73
C ARG A 244 -29.95 4.62 -15.49
N MET A 245 -29.30 5.43 -14.66
CA MET A 245 -27.88 5.30 -14.38
C MET A 245 -27.61 4.28 -13.28
N GLY A 246 -28.50 4.16 -12.30
CA GLY A 246 -28.27 3.34 -11.11
C GLY A 246 -28.68 1.87 -11.19
N LYS A 247 -29.02 1.31 -12.36
CA LYS A 247 -29.54 -0.07 -12.45
C LYS A 247 -29.19 -0.84 -13.72
N PHE A 248 -28.88 -2.13 -13.57
CA PHE A 248 -28.78 -3.11 -14.66
C PHE A 248 -29.56 -4.39 -14.33
N ARG A 249 -29.67 -5.31 -15.29
CA ARG A 249 -30.33 -6.61 -15.13
C ARG A 249 -29.49 -7.74 -15.69
N ILE A 250 -29.48 -8.87 -15.00
CA ILE A 250 -28.88 -10.11 -15.47
C ILE A 250 -29.99 -11.00 -16.01
N LEU A 251 -29.85 -11.42 -17.26
CA LEU A 251 -30.77 -12.31 -17.97
C LEU A 251 -30.14 -13.71 -18.01
N ILE A 252 -30.84 -14.74 -17.56
CA ILE A 252 -30.38 -16.13 -17.60
C ILE A 252 -31.42 -17.00 -18.28
N GLY A 253 -30.97 -17.90 -19.17
CA GLY A 253 -31.80 -18.94 -19.75
C GLY A 253 -32.10 -18.72 -21.23
N PRO A 254 -32.96 -19.56 -21.82
CA PRO A 254 -33.86 -20.52 -21.16
C PRO A 254 -33.15 -21.69 -20.44
N LEU A 255 -33.66 -22.11 -19.26
CA LEU A 255 -33.12 -23.20 -18.43
C LEU A 255 -34.15 -24.33 -18.18
N LYS A 256 -33.68 -25.55 -17.88
CA LYS A 256 -34.53 -26.63 -17.33
C LYS A 256 -34.89 -26.37 -15.86
N LYS A 257 -35.98 -26.96 -15.36
CA LYS A 257 -36.51 -26.73 -14.00
C LYS A 257 -35.46 -26.92 -12.89
N ARG A 258 -34.67 -28.00 -12.93
CA ARG A 258 -33.62 -28.26 -11.91
C ARG A 258 -32.56 -27.16 -11.86
N ALA A 259 -32.17 -26.61 -13.00
CA ALA A 259 -31.19 -25.51 -13.05
C ALA A 259 -31.84 -24.18 -12.64
N PHE A 260 -33.10 -23.95 -13.03
CA PHE A 260 -33.89 -22.80 -12.60
C PHE A 260 -34.00 -22.72 -11.07
N ASP A 261 -34.29 -23.84 -10.40
CA ASP A 261 -34.44 -23.88 -8.94
C ASP A 261 -33.14 -23.51 -8.19
N GLN A 262 -31.97 -23.73 -8.81
CA GLN A 262 -30.67 -23.35 -8.25
C GLN A 262 -30.40 -21.83 -8.32
N PHE A 263 -31.16 -21.09 -9.11
CA PHE A 263 -31.11 -19.63 -9.19
C PHE A 263 -32.20 -18.92 -8.37
N LEU A 264 -33.02 -19.67 -7.64
CA LEU A 264 -33.96 -19.08 -6.70
C LEU A 264 -33.21 -18.42 -5.52
N PRO A 265 -33.76 -17.34 -4.94
CA PRO A 265 -33.16 -16.70 -3.77
C PRO A 265 -32.88 -17.70 -2.64
N GLY A 266 -31.63 -17.70 -2.17
CA GLY A 266 -31.11 -18.61 -1.14
C GLY A 266 -30.47 -19.90 -1.66
N ALA A 267 -30.61 -20.23 -2.95
CA ALA A 267 -29.97 -21.40 -3.53
C ALA A 267 -28.46 -21.20 -3.80
N PRO A 268 -27.64 -22.27 -3.90
CA PRO A 268 -26.19 -22.14 -4.01
C PRO A 268 -25.69 -21.33 -5.21
N LEU A 269 -26.24 -21.54 -6.43
CA LEU A 269 -25.83 -20.77 -7.62
C LEU A 269 -26.27 -19.31 -7.53
N TYR A 270 -27.41 -19.03 -6.90
CA TYR A 270 -27.83 -17.67 -6.61
C TYR A 270 -26.83 -16.97 -5.68
N VAL A 271 -26.44 -17.59 -4.56
CA VAL A 271 -25.46 -17.01 -3.62
C VAL A 271 -24.12 -16.76 -4.32
N LYS A 272 -23.64 -17.73 -5.12
CA LYS A 272 -22.40 -17.59 -5.89
C LYS A 272 -22.48 -16.45 -6.91
N LEU A 273 -23.58 -16.33 -7.66
CA LEU A 273 -23.80 -15.25 -8.62
C LEU A 273 -23.72 -13.88 -7.92
N VAL A 274 -24.40 -13.72 -6.79
CA VAL A 274 -24.40 -12.45 -6.04
C VAL A 274 -23.00 -12.08 -5.56
N ALA A 275 -22.25 -13.05 -5.01
CA ALA A 275 -20.89 -12.82 -4.56
C ALA A 275 -19.97 -12.36 -5.70
N LEU A 276 -20.05 -13.02 -6.87
CA LEU A 276 -19.26 -12.68 -8.06
C LEU A 276 -19.60 -11.30 -8.64
N VAL A 277 -20.89 -10.95 -8.70
CA VAL A 277 -21.35 -9.62 -9.13
C VAL A 277 -20.81 -8.54 -8.18
N ARG A 278 -20.88 -8.76 -6.86
CA ARG A 278 -20.35 -7.82 -5.85
C ARG A 278 -18.84 -7.63 -5.95
N LEU A 279 -18.10 -8.71 -6.23
CA LEU A 279 -16.66 -8.65 -6.45
C LEU A 279 -16.30 -7.85 -7.71
N TYR A 280 -17.07 -8.01 -8.79
CA TYR A 280 -16.76 -7.35 -10.07
C TYR A 280 -17.13 -5.87 -10.09
N ILE A 281 -18.19 -5.48 -9.38
CA ILE A 281 -18.75 -4.13 -9.42
C ILE A 281 -18.12 -3.24 -8.33
N LEU A 282 -17.74 -2.03 -8.73
CA LEU A 282 -17.15 -1.00 -7.88
C LEU A 282 -18.21 -0.11 -7.21
N ASP A 283 -19.20 0.31 -7.99
CA ASP A 283 -20.26 1.22 -7.57
C ASP A 283 -21.52 0.49 -7.10
N PRO A 284 -22.34 1.06 -6.22
CA PRO A 284 -23.48 0.37 -5.63
C PRO A 284 -24.68 0.25 -6.60
N PHE A 285 -24.50 -0.16 -7.86
CA PHE A 285 -25.61 -0.32 -8.80
C PHE A 285 -26.69 -1.26 -8.25
N ASP A 286 -27.95 -0.87 -8.42
CA ASP A 286 -29.07 -1.78 -8.23
C ASP A 286 -29.05 -2.82 -9.35
N PHE A 287 -29.34 -4.08 -9.02
CA PHE A 287 -29.46 -5.10 -10.05
C PHE A 287 -30.55 -6.10 -9.73
N ASP A 288 -31.17 -6.63 -10.77
CA ASP A 288 -32.11 -7.73 -10.65
C ASP A 288 -31.75 -8.87 -11.58
N LEU A 289 -32.23 -10.05 -11.21
CA LEU A 289 -32.04 -11.27 -11.96
C LEU A 289 -33.36 -11.64 -12.64
N LYS A 290 -33.34 -11.88 -13.94
CA LYS A 290 -34.46 -12.45 -14.69
C LYS A 290 -34.03 -13.82 -15.21
N VAL A 291 -34.64 -14.88 -14.71
CA VAL A 291 -34.38 -16.25 -15.15
C VAL A 291 -35.55 -16.73 -15.98
N THR A 292 -35.27 -17.16 -17.20
CA THR A 292 -36.22 -17.74 -18.14
C THR A 292 -36.17 -19.26 -18.04
N LEU A 293 -37.33 -19.88 -17.80
CA LEU A 293 -37.57 -21.31 -17.83
C LEU A 293 -37.93 -21.72 -19.26
N ALA A 294 -37.35 -22.83 -19.74
CA ALA A 294 -37.61 -23.36 -21.07
C ALA A 294 -39.07 -23.78 -21.24
N ALA A 295 -39.54 -23.76 -22.49
CA ALA A 295 -40.88 -24.20 -22.83
C ALA A 295 -41.16 -25.61 -22.29
N HIS A 296 -42.40 -25.86 -21.86
CA HIS A 296 -42.89 -27.12 -21.30
C HIS A 296 -42.33 -27.54 -19.93
N GLU A 297 -41.41 -26.79 -19.32
CA GLU A 297 -40.87 -27.09 -17.98
C GLU A 297 -41.69 -26.46 -16.84
N ALA A 298 -42.54 -25.46 -17.15
CA ALA A 298 -43.42 -24.82 -16.18
C ALA A 298 -44.58 -25.74 -15.80
N GLY A 299 -44.73 -26.05 -14.51
CA GLY A 299 -45.89 -26.77 -13.98
C GLY A 299 -46.98 -25.82 -13.49
N PRO A 300 -48.27 -26.20 -13.56
CA PRO A 300 -49.36 -25.41 -12.98
C PRO A 300 -49.26 -25.41 -11.45
N ILE A 301 -49.67 -24.30 -10.84
CA ILE A 301 -49.74 -24.18 -9.38
C ILE A 301 -50.63 -25.29 -8.76
N ARG A 302 -50.14 -25.96 -7.72
CA ARG A 302 -50.90 -26.92 -6.92
C ARG A 302 -50.85 -26.52 -5.46
N LEU A 303 -52.02 -26.36 -4.85
CA LEU A 303 -52.14 -26.07 -3.41
C LEU A 303 -51.78 -27.33 -2.60
N GLY A 304 -51.02 -27.17 -1.52
CA GLY A 304 -50.63 -28.27 -0.64
C GLY A 304 -49.36 -29.06 -1.05
N ASP A 305 -48.61 -28.61 -2.05
CA ASP A 305 -47.31 -29.19 -2.41
C ASP A 305 -46.32 -29.03 -1.23
N PRO A 306 -45.65 -30.12 -0.76
CA PRO A 306 -44.66 -30.05 0.32
C PRO A 306 -43.49 -29.10 0.06
N LEU A 307 -43.14 -28.88 -1.22
CA LEU A 307 -42.09 -27.93 -1.62
C LEU A 307 -42.62 -26.49 -1.78
N GLY A 308 -43.95 -26.30 -1.76
CA GLY A 308 -44.67 -25.03 -1.71
C GLY A 308 -44.39 -24.06 -2.88
N PRO A 309 -45.36 -23.74 -3.75
CA PRO A 309 -45.14 -22.74 -4.79
C PRO A 309 -44.86 -21.36 -4.15
N ARG A 310 -43.77 -20.69 -4.57
CA ARG A 310 -43.36 -19.39 -4.07
C ARG A 310 -44.00 -18.28 -4.91
N LEU A 311 -44.91 -17.52 -4.31
CA LEU A 311 -45.68 -16.48 -4.99
C LEU A 311 -44.77 -15.48 -5.70
N GLY A 312 -45.02 -15.28 -6.99
CA GLY A 312 -44.25 -14.37 -7.85
C GLY A 312 -42.92 -14.93 -8.36
N TRP A 313 -42.51 -16.13 -7.93
CA TRP A 313 -41.24 -16.77 -8.33
C TRP A 313 -41.46 -18.08 -9.10
N THR A 314 -42.31 -18.98 -8.59
CA THR A 314 -42.56 -20.30 -9.18
C THR A 314 -44.05 -20.57 -9.44
N THR A 315 -44.91 -19.56 -9.26
CA THR A 315 -46.35 -19.66 -9.47
C THR A 315 -46.72 -19.35 -10.91
N TRP A 316 -47.10 -20.38 -11.67
CA TRP A 316 -47.64 -20.25 -13.03
C TRP A 316 -49.09 -20.74 -13.05
N CYS A 317 -49.99 -19.89 -13.54
CA CYS A 317 -51.42 -20.21 -13.67
C CYS A 317 -51.79 -20.26 -15.15
N PHE A 318 -52.10 -21.45 -15.67
CA PHE A 318 -52.47 -21.67 -17.06
C PHE A 318 -53.36 -22.91 -17.20
N SER A 319 -54.22 -22.93 -18.22
CA SER A 319 -55.19 -24.00 -18.48
C SER A 319 -54.73 -25.01 -19.56
N SER A 320 -53.63 -24.74 -20.27
CA SER A 320 -53.07 -25.62 -21.30
C SER A 320 -52.20 -26.74 -20.72
N ASN A 321 -51.92 -27.80 -21.50
CA ASN A 321 -51.03 -28.90 -21.09
C ASN A 321 -49.58 -28.45 -20.86
N SER A 322 -49.16 -27.35 -21.49
CA SER A 322 -47.83 -26.77 -21.33
C SER A 322 -47.86 -25.27 -21.59
N LEU A 323 -46.91 -24.57 -20.98
CA LEU A 323 -46.67 -23.14 -21.20
C LEU A 323 -45.43 -22.96 -22.09
N GLY A 324 -45.38 -21.86 -22.85
CA GLY A 324 -44.17 -21.43 -23.55
C GLY A 324 -43.05 -21.03 -22.57
N GLU A 325 -42.03 -20.35 -23.07
CA GLU A 325 -40.98 -19.81 -22.19
C GLU A 325 -41.58 -18.82 -21.20
N VAL A 326 -41.25 -18.98 -19.93
CA VAL A 326 -41.69 -18.08 -18.85
C VAL A 326 -40.52 -17.59 -18.06
N SER A 327 -40.62 -16.36 -17.55
CA SER A 327 -39.51 -15.73 -16.84
C SER A 327 -39.93 -15.18 -15.50
N SER A 328 -39.12 -15.43 -14.48
CA SER A 328 -39.28 -14.89 -13.15
C SER A 328 -38.23 -13.82 -12.89
N ARG A 329 -38.64 -12.74 -12.21
CA ARG A 329 -37.75 -11.64 -11.84
C ARG A 329 -37.55 -11.62 -10.33
N PHE A 330 -36.29 -11.52 -9.93
CA PHE A 330 -35.87 -11.47 -8.54
C PHE A 330 -35.27 -10.09 -8.26
N PRO A 331 -35.96 -9.22 -7.51
CA PRO A 331 -35.32 -8.05 -6.94
C PRO A 331 -34.33 -8.54 -5.88
N LEU A 332 -33.05 -8.20 -6.04
CA LEU A 332 -32.04 -8.58 -5.06
C LEU A 332 -32.00 -7.53 -3.94
N ALA A 333 -32.41 -7.92 -2.74
CA ALA A 333 -32.10 -7.16 -1.55
C ALA A 333 -30.62 -7.38 -1.18
N LEU A 334 -29.89 -6.28 -1.00
CA LEU A 334 -28.45 -6.28 -0.72
C LEU A 334 -28.06 -6.85 0.65
N SER A 335 -29.00 -7.38 1.44
CA SER A 335 -28.69 -7.97 2.75
C SER A 335 -28.53 -9.47 2.63
N ALA A 336 -27.28 -9.91 2.50
CA ALA A 336 -26.87 -11.26 2.83
C ALA A 336 -25.69 -11.11 3.79
N LYS A 337 -25.93 -11.27 5.08
CA LYS A 337 -24.88 -11.61 6.04
C LYS A 337 -24.33 -12.96 5.59
N GLN A 338 -23.07 -13.00 5.17
CA GLN A 338 -22.35 -14.25 4.98
C GLN A 338 -21.69 -14.58 6.31
N ASP A 339 -21.97 -15.79 6.82
CA ASP A 339 -21.23 -16.33 7.95
C ASP A 339 -19.80 -16.71 7.49
N PRO A 340 -18.79 -16.55 8.35
CA PRO A 340 -17.40 -16.83 8.01
C PRO A 340 -17.21 -18.31 7.61
N ILE A 341 -16.48 -18.53 6.53
CA ILE A 341 -16.14 -19.85 6.00
C ILE A 341 -14.99 -20.44 6.83
N ALA A 342 -15.04 -21.75 7.09
CA ALA A 342 -14.04 -22.46 7.89
C ALA A 342 -12.62 -22.39 7.28
N VAL A 343 -11.64 -22.30 8.17
CA VAL A 343 -10.25 -21.90 7.95
C VAL A 343 -9.37 -23.10 7.58
N GLU A 344 -8.53 -22.98 6.55
CA GLU A 344 -7.28 -23.77 6.46
C GLU A 344 -6.18 -23.06 7.25
N GLU A 345 -5.54 -23.77 8.17
CA GLU A 345 -4.39 -23.28 8.93
C GLU A 345 -3.16 -23.25 8.04
N ASP A 346 -2.78 -22.03 7.61
CA ASP A 346 -1.52 -21.78 6.92
C ASP A 346 -0.42 -21.39 7.92
N ILE A 347 0.78 -21.92 7.64
CA ILE A 347 2.02 -21.76 8.42
C ILE A 347 2.35 -20.27 8.60
N PRO A 348 2.75 -19.82 9.81
CA PRO A 348 3.08 -18.42 10.05
C PRO A 348 4.15 -17.91 9.08
N ALA A 349 4.00 -16.65 8.66
CA ALA A 349 4.98 -15.98 7.82
C ALA A 349 6.36 -16.01 8.51
N PRO A 350 7.44 -16.35 7.78
CA PRO A 350 8.77 -16.40 8.36
C PRO A 350 9.20 -15.00 8.83
N GLU A 351 9.83 -14.93 10.00
CA GLU A 351 10.39 -13.69 10.54
C GLU A 351 11.47 -13.11 9.61
N PRO A 352 11.65 -11.77 9.59
CA PRO A 352 12.65 -11.11 8.75
C PRO A 352 14.06 -11.54 9.15
N SER A 353 14.70 -12.37 8.32
CA SER A 353 16.07 -12.84 8.55
C SER A 353 17.12 -11.91 7.96
N THR A 354 18.08 -11.52 8.77
CA THR A 354 19.28 -10.77 8.36
C THR A 354 20.24 -11.65 7.56
N LEU A 355 21.21 -11.04 6.86
CA LEU A 355 22.27 -11.80 6.18
C LEU A 355 23.06 -12.68 7.18
N ALA A 356 23.22 -12.23 8.43
CA ALA A 356 23.85 -13.01 9.48
C ALA A 356 23.06 -14.30 9.79
N ASP A 357 21.73 -14.24 9.80
CA ASP A 357 20.88 -15.42 10.02
C ASP A 357 20.98 -16.41 8.85
N TYR A 358 21.01 -15.91 7.61
CA TYR A 358 21.27 -16.75 6.44
C TYR A 358 22.65 -17.40 6.52
N TYR A 359 23.69 -16.62 6.87
CA TYR A 359 25.04 -17.12 7.03
C TYR A 359 25.12 -18.21 8.09
N GLN A 360 24.52 -18.01 9.27
CA GLN A 360 24.50 -19.00 10.35
C GLN A 360 23.78 -20.28 9.93
N ARG A 361 22.65 -20.17 9.21
CA ARG A 361 21.91 -21.34 8.69
C ARG A 361 22.72 -22.12 7.65
N GLU A 362 23.37 -21.43 6.70
CA GLU A 362 24.21 -22.07 5.68
C GLU A 362 25.46 -22.70 6.30
N LEU A 363 26.09 -22.02 7.27
CA LEU A 363 27.24 -22.56 8.00
C LEU A 363 26.87 -23.80 8.81
N ALA A 364 25.73 -23.79 9.50
CA ALA A 364 25.23 -24.95 10.22
C ALA A 364 24.97 -26.13 9.28
N LEU A 365 24.39 -25.88 8.10
CA LEU A 365 24.13 -26.91 7.09
C LEU A 365 25.43 -27.50 6.52
N LEU A 366 26.43 -26.68 6.22
CA LEU A 366 27.73 -27.19 5.76
C LEU A 366 28.43 -28.00 6.85
N ARG A 367 28.36 -27.56 8.12
CA ARG A 367 28.90 -28.32 9.26
C ARG A 367 28.20 -29.66 9.47
N GLU A 368 26.88 -29.73 9.23
CA GLU A 368 26.13 -31.00 9.25
C GLU A 368 26.66 -31.96 8.17
N LEU A 369 26.81 -31.49 6.93
CA LEU A 369 27.37 -32.29 5.83
C LEU A 369 28.82 -32.73 6.10
N THR A 370 29.63 -31.85 6.69
CA THR A 370 30.97 -32.18 7.16
C THR A 370 30.97 -33.26 8.23
N THR A 371 30.00 -33.24 9.14
CA THR A 371 29.86 -34.28 10.17
C THR A 371 29.50 -35.62 9.54
N ASP A 372 28.63 -35.62 8.55
CA ASP A 372 28.27 -36.83 7.81
C ASP A 372 29.45 -37.38 6.99
N TYR A 373 30.27 -36.52 6.40
CA TYR A 373 31.52 -36.91 5.76
C TYR A 373 32.49 -37.58 6.75
N VAL A 374 32.67 -37.02 7.95
CA VAL A 374 33.54 -37.60 8.99
C VAL A 374 33.03 -38.96 9.49
N LYS A 375 31.71 -39.21 9.47
CA LYS A 375 31.17 -40.55 9.79
C LYS A 375 31.56 -41.59 8.74
N ILE A 376 31.64 -41.20 7.47
CA ILE A 376 32.03 -42.07 6.36
C ILE A 376 33.55 -42.27 6.35
N HIS A 377 34.31 -41.21 6.66
CA HIS A 377 35.78 -41.18 6.70
C HIS A 377 36.34 -40.72 8.06
N PRO A 378 36.33 -41.59 9.10
CA PRO A 378 36.79 -41.24 10.43
C PRO A 378 38.26 -40.77 10.48
N GLU A 379 39.10 -41.26 9.57
CA GLU A 379 40.50 -40.89 9.42
C GLU A 379 40.73 -39.41 9.12
N MET A 380 39.75 -38.72 8.53
CA MET A 380 39.83 -37.31 8.17
C MET A 380 39.32 -36.37 9.28
N ALA A 381 38.80 -36.91 10.39
CA ALA A 381 38.29 -36.13 11.51
C ALA A 381 39.24 -35.03 12.00
N PRO A 382 40.57 -35.27 12.18
CA PRO A 382 41.51 -34.27 12.70
C PRO A 382 41.73 -33.08 11.74
N LEU A 383 41.51 -33.28 10.45
CA LEU A 383 41.77 -32.29 9.39
C LEU A 383 40.56 -31.37 9.17
N VAL A 384 39.36 -31.90 9.39
CA VAL A 384 38.10 -31.27 8.98
C VAL A 384 37.21 -30.87 10.19
N SER A 385 37.42 -31.47 11.38
CA SER A 385 36.57 -31.23 12.56
C SER A 385 37.34 -31.21 13.89
N GLY A 386 36.89 -30.38 14.84
CA GLY A 386 37.47 -30.32 16.20
C GLY A 386 38.59 -29.30 16.37
N HIS A 387 39.25 -29.29 17.53
CA HIS A 387 40.22 -28.26 17.93
C HIS A 387 41.56 -28.31 17.16
N MET A 388 41.76 -29.35 16.35
CA MET A 388 42.95 -29.55 15.51
C MET A 388 42.68 -29.39 14.01
N ALA A 389 41.45 -29.00 13.62
CA ALA A 389 41.07 -28.83 12.23
C ALA A 389 41.97 -27.80 11.53
N ASP A 390 42.23 -28.02 10.23
CA ASP A 390 43.02 -27.09 9.43
C ASP A 390 42.25 -25.75 9.29
N PRO A 391 42.85 -24.62 9.70
CA PRO A 391 42.23 -23.29 9.54
C PRO A 391 41.86 -22.96 8.09
N GLY A 392 42.55 -23.53 7.10
CA GLY A 392 42.26 -23.36 5.68
C GLY A 392 40.94 -24.01 5.27
N VAL A 393 40.66 -25.23 5.75
CA VAL A 393 39.41 -25.94 5.49
C VAL A 393 38.23 -25.20 6.12
N GLU A 394 38.38 -24.75 7.37
CA GLU A 394 37.35 -23.98 8.05
C GLU A 394 37.02 -22.67 7.30
N ARG A 395 38.04 -21.93 6.83
CA ARG A 395 37.85 -20.71 6.03
C ARG A 395 37.15 -20.95 4.70
N ILE A 396 37.38 -22.09 4.05
CA ILE A 396 36.67 -22.44 2.81
C ILE A 396 35.19 -22.67 3.11
N VAL A 397 34.87 -23.41 4.17
CA VAL A 397 33.49 -23.66 4.59
C VAL A 397 32.78 -22.35 4.95
N GLU A 398 33.44 -21.46 5.69
CA GLU A 398 32.94 -20.12 6.01
C GLU A 398 32.73 -19.26 4.76
N GLY A 399 33.71 -19.23 3.85
CA GLY A 399 33.62 -18.48 2.59
C GLY A 399 32.47 -18.96 1.70
N VAL A 400 32.28 -20.28 1.58
CA VAL A 400 31.19 -20.88 0.82
C VAL A 400 29.84 -20.62 1.50
N ALA A 401 29.76 -20.73 2.83
CA ALA A 401 28.55 -20.37 3.58
C ALA A 401 28.15 -18.91 3.33
N PHE A 402 29.11 -17.98 3.29
CA PHE A 402 28.87 -16.57 3.00
C PHE A 402 28.32 -16.33 1.59
N LEU A 403 28.89 -16.98 0.58
CA LEU A 403 28.41 -16.89 -0.80
C LEU A 403 27.01 -17.51 -0.96
N ASN A 404 26.78 -18.68 -0.36
CA ASN A 404 25.49 -19.35 -0.35
C ASN A 404 24.41 -18.52 0.35
N ALA A 405 24.77 -17.86 1.47
CA ALA A 405 23.87 -16.96 2.19
C ALA A 405 23.43 -15.78 1.34
N HIS A 406 24.33 -15.17 0.58
CA HIS A 406 23.98 -14.12 -0.38
C HIS A 406 23.06 -14.62 -1.50
N LEU A 407 23.32 -15.81 -2.04
CA LEU A 407 22.47 -16.39 -3.08
C LEU A 407 21.08 -16.70 -2.53
N ARG A 408 21.00 -17.25 -1.31
CA ARG A 408 19.72 -17.58 -0.65
C ARG A 408 18.92 -16.34 -0.29
N GLN A 409 19.57 -15.32 0.28
CA GLN A 409 18.95 -14.03 0.50
C GLN A 409 18.36 -13.48 -0.81
N LYS A 410 19.11 -13.53 -1.91
CA LYS A 410 18.63 -13.11 -3.22
C LYS A 410 17.51 -14.01 -3.75
N LEU A 411 17.48 -15.29 -3.42
CA LEU A 411 16.39 -16.19 -3.81
C LEU A 411 15.09 -15.84 -3.09
N ASP A 412 15.19 -15.51 -1.81
CA ASP A 412 14.07 -15.15 -0.95
C ASP A 412 13.58 -13.69 -1.18
N ASP A 413 14.39 -12.82 -1.81
CA ASP A 413 13.99 -11.46 -2.19
C ASP A 413 12.72 -11.40 -3.08
N ASP A 414 11.81 -10.49 -2.73
CA ASP A 414 10.43 -10.31 -3.23
C ASP A 414 10.29 -9.71 -4.64
N PHE A 415 10.47 -10.46 -5.75
CA PHE A 415 10.34 -9.96 -7.15
C PHE A 415 10.42 -8.41 -7.32
N PRO A 416 11.48 -7.76 -6.78
CA PRO A 416 11.40 -6.35 -6.46
C PRO A 416 11.36 -5.53 -7.74
N GLU A 417 11.88 -6.08 -8.83
CA GLU A 417 11.94 -5.43 -10.13
C GLU A 417 10.55 -5.05 -10.65
N MET A 418 9.54 -5.88 -10.43
CA MET A 418 8.18 -5.60 -10.94
C MET A 418 7.41 -4.71 -9.99
N ILE A 419 7.35 -5.07 -8.71
CA ILE A 419 6.49 -4.37 -7.76
C ILE A 419 7.07 -3.00 -7.39
N HIS A 420 8.39 -2.82 -7.37
CA HIS A 420 8.98 -1.49 -7.14
C HIS A 420 8.75 -0.58 -8.33
N GLU A 421 8.80 -1.07 -9.57
CA GLU A 421 8.48 -0.24 -10.74
C GLU A 421 7.02 0.23 -10.73
N LEU A 422 6.09 -0.65 -10.35
CA LEU A 422 4.69 -0.28 -10.17
C LEU A 422 4.49 0.69 -8.99
N THR A 423 5.13 0.42 -7.85
CA THR A 423 5.02 1.24 -6.64
C THR A 423 5.63 2.63 -6.86
N GLU A 424 6.78 2.74 -7.53
CA GLU A 424 7.39 4.04 -7.88
C GLU A 424 6.48 4.86 -8.82
N THR A 425 5.60 4.20 -9.59
CA THR A 425 4.61 4.89 -10.43
C THR A 425 3.41 5.36 -9.63
N LEU A 426 2.81 4.46 -8.85
CA LEU A 426 1.51 4.70 -8.18
C LEU A 426 1.67 5.44 -6.86
N HIS A 427 2.72 5.10 -6.10
CA HIS A 427 2.92 5.51 -4.73
C HIS A 427 4.43 5.62 -4.37
N PRO A 428 5.19 6.50 -5.04
CA PRO A 428 6.66 6.52 -4.97
C PRO A 428 7.26 6.77 -3.59
N TRP A 429 6.54 7.42 -2.68
CA TRP A 429 7.05 7.73 -1.34
C TRP A 429 7.17 6.52 -0.42
N ASP A 430 6.55 5.38 -0.73
CA ASP A 430 6.73 4.14 0.05
C ASP A 430 8.06 3.42 -0.19
N LEU A 431 8.77 3.76 -1.26
CA LEU A 431 10.13 3.26 -1.52
C LEU A 431 11.21 4.24 -1.07
N ARG A 432 10.81 5.40 -0.51
CA ARG A 432 11.70 6.49 -0.12
C ARG A 432 11.81 6.58 1.40
N PRO A 433 12.94 7.07 1.93
CA PRO A 433 13.03 7.38 3.36
C PRO A 433 12.01 8.47 3.70
N ILE A 434 11.29 8.30 4.80
CA ILE A 434 10.35 9.30 5.33
C ILE A 434 11.17 10.29 6.17
N PRO A 435 11.30 11.55 5.75
CA PRO A 435 12.15 12.52 6.43
C PRO A 435 11.53 13.03 7.74
N ALA A 436 12.39 13.49 8.65
CA ALA A 436 11.94 14.18 9.85
C ALA A 436 11.14 15.45 9.50
N THR A 437 10.02 15.62 10.17
CA THR A 437 9.05 16.70 9.96
C THR A 437 8.71 17.37 11.29
N THR A 438 8.48 18.67 11.28
CA THR A 438 8.01 19.43 12.46
C THR A 438 7.22 20.67 12.03
N ILE A 439 6.74 21.45 12.99
CA ILE A 439 6.11 22.75 12.76
C ILE A 439 7.05 23.86 13.21
N VAL A 440 7.26 24.83 12.32
CA VAL A 440 8.04 26.04 12.56
C VAL A 440 7.13 27.25 12.56
N GLN A 441 7.26 28.08 13.59
CA GLN A 441 6.70 29.41 13.64
C GLN A 441 7.69 30.40 13.02
N LEU A 442 7.17 31.37 12.28
CA LEU A 442 7.89 32.48 11.64
C LEU A 442 7.34 33.80 12.20
N PRO A 443 7.56 34.10 13.49
CA PRO A 443 7.16 35.37 14.07
C PRO A 443 7.73 36.56 13.26
N PRO A 444 6.92 37.61 13.04
CA PRO A 444 7.38 38.83 12.38
C PRO A 444 8.31 39.62 13.31
N ARG A 445 9.37 40.22 12.77
CA ARG A 445 10.13 41.26 13.47
C ARG A 445 9.43 42.61 13.39
N GLU A 446 9.84 43.55 14.23
CA GLU A 446 9.27 44.90 14.33
C GLU A 446 9.33 45.67 12.99
N GLU A 447 10.27 45.36 12.10
CA GLU A 447 10.39 46.04 10.81
C GLU A 447 9.29 45.64 9.81
N LEU A 448 8.59 44.53 10.04
CA LEU A 448 7.55 44.05 9.15
C LEU A 448 6.28 44.89 9.30
N LYS A 449 6.01 45.75 8.32
CA LYS A 449 4.80 46.60 8.28
C LYS A 449 3.70 46.09 7.35
N GLN A 450 3.99 45.12 6.48
CA GLN A 450 3.01 44.57 5.54
C GLN A 450 3.06 43.04 5.56
N PRO A 451 1.94 42.36 5.27
CA PRO A 451 1.93 40.90 5.15
C PRO A 451 2.96 40.40 4.13
N LEU A 452 3.76 39.41 4.54
CA LEU A 452 4.81 38.82 3.74
C LEU A 452 4.48 37.37 3.39
N LEU A 453 4.38 37.07 2.09
CA LEU A 453 4.16 35.71 1.61
C LEU A 453 5.50 34.97 1.48
N ILE A 454 5.68 33.90 2.25
CA ILE A 454 6.78 32.96 2.10
C ILE A 454 6.23 31.72 1.38
N ARG A 455 6.81 31.42 0.21
CA ARG A 455 6.38 30.30 -0.63
C ARG A 455 6.78 28.95 -0.03
N ALA A 456 6.03 27.91 -0.35
CA ALA A 456 6.44 26.53 -0.16
C ALA A 456 7.80 26.27 -0.82
N GLY A 457 8.66 25.50 -0.16
CA GLY A 457 10.02 25.22 -0.58
C GLY A 457 11.08 26.20 -0.03
N ALA A 458 10.67 27.27 0.66
CA ALA A 458 11.62 28.14 1.37
C ALA A 458 12.33 27.35 2.47
N GLU A 459 13.63 27.56 2.61
CA GLU A 459 14.47 26.78 3.52
C GLU A 459 14.73 27.49 4.85
N VAL A 460 14.80 26.70 5.91
CA VAL A 460 15.25 27.09 7.26
C VAL A 460 16.27 26.06 7.76
N ALA A 461 17.19 26.48 8.63
CA ALA A 461 18.26 25.63 9.12
C ALA A 461 18.25 25.49 10.64
N SER A 462 18.73 24.35 11.13
CA SER A 462 18.98 24.13 12.54
C SER A 462 20.32 24.70 13.01
N ILE A 463 20.50 24.75 14.32
CA ILE A 463 21.83 24.78 14.94
C ILE A 463 22.67 23.58 14.46
N PRO A 464 24.02 23.68 14.46
CA PRO A 464 24.87 22.56 14.08
C PRO A 464 24.73 21.38 15.04
N VAL A 465 24.48 20.19 14.50
CA VAL A 465 24.48 18.91 15.21
C VAL A 465 25.56 18.06 14.59
N GLN A 466 26.54 17.63 15.40
CA GLN A 466 27.72 16.88 14.92
C GLN A 466 28.43 17.58 13.74
N GLY A 467 28.50 18.92 13.79
CA GLY A 467 29.14 19.74 12.76
C GLY A 467 28.28 20.06 11.53
N ILE A 468 27.06 19.51 11.41
CA ILE A 468 26.16 19.74 10.27
C ILE A 468 24.90 20.48 10.70
N ARG A 469 24.51 21.51 9.94
CA ARG A 469 23.20 22.16 10.10
C ARG A 469 22.17 21.38 9.30
N CYS A 470 21.13 20.87 9.95
CA CYS A 470 20.03 20.21 9.26
C CYS A 470 19.20 21.25 8.50
N ARG A 471 18.93 21.01 7.22
CA ARG A 471 18.14 21.91 6.35
C ARG A 471 16.73 21.39 6.21
N PHE A 472 15.76 22.27 6.40
CA PHE A 472 14.35 21.98 6.25
C PHE A 472 13.74 22.93 5.23
N ARG A 473 12.67 22.51 4.56
CA ARG A 473 11.91 23.37 3.66
C ARG A 473 10.45 23.44 4.07
N THR A 474 9.81 24.58 3.83
CA THR A 474 8.37 24.79 4.06
C THR A 474 7.54 23.91 3.12
N CYS A 475 6.50 23.27 3.64
CA CYS A 475 5.63 22.40 2.84
C CYS A 475 4.53 23.20 2.13
N PHE A 476 4.05 24.28 2.76
CA PHE A 476 2.95 25.11 2.28
C PHE A 476 3.34 26.59 2.26
N ASP A 477 2.69 27.35 1.37
CA ASP A 477 2.72 28.80 1.38
C ASP A 477 2.24 29.31 2.75
N VAL A 478 2.98 30.24 3.34
CA VAL A 478 2.67 30.85 4.64
C VAL A 478 2.73 32.37 4.50
N THR A 479 1.66 33.03 4.94
CA THR A 479 1.62 34.50 5.01
C THR A 479 1.94 34.92 6.43
N VAL A 480 3.04 35.65 6.59
CA VAL A 480 3.44 36.24 7.86
C VAL A 480 2.78 37.61 7.96
N HIS A 481 1.83 37.73 8.87
CA HIS A 481 1.14 38.99 9.14
C HIS A 481 1.91 39.77 10.22
N PRO A 482 1.93 41.12 10.17
CA PRO A 482 2.46 41.95 11.25
C PRO A 482 1.46 41.97 12.41
N LEU A 483 1.17 40.80 12.97
CA LEU A 483 0.09 40.54 13.92
C LEU A 483 0.65 39.80 15.12
N THR A 484 0.30 40.26 16.33
CA THR A 484 0.61 39.58 17.58
C THR A 484 -0.69 39.19 18.30
N LEU A 485 -0.68 38.01 18.91
CA LEU A 485 -1.75 37.55 19.79
C LEU A 485 -1.43 38.04 21.19
N GLN A 486 -2.28 38.89 21.78
CA GLN A 486 -2.09 39.44 23.11
C GLN A 486 -2.68 38.52 24.19
N ASP A 487 -3.89 38.03 23.98
CA ASP A 487 -4.58 37.10 24.88
C ASP A 487 -5.43 36.12 24.08
N ALA A 488 -5.60 34.92 24.63
CA ALA A 488 -6.60 33.97 24.19
C ALA A 488 -7.28 33.34 25.40
N SER A 489 -8.60 33.41 25.44
CA SER A 489 -9.36 32.94 26.58
C SER A 489 -10.69 32.29 26.18
N PHE A 490 -11.11 31.32 26.97
CA PHE A 490 -12.45 30.76 26.91
C PHE A 490 -13.35 31.48 27.93
N SER A 491 -14.55 31.87 27.51
CA SER A 491 -15.55 32.51 28.38
C SER A 491 -16.91 31.85 28.23
N GLN A 492 -17.54 31.52 29.35
CA GLN A 492 -18.93 31.05 29.38
C GLN A 492 -19.72 31.79 30.47
N PRO A 493 -20.16 33.04 30.20
CA PRO A 493 -20.96 33.79 31.15
C PRO A 493 -22.36 33.17 31.32
N SER A 494 -22.92 33.25 32.52
CA SER A 494 -24.29 32.78 32.80
C SER A 494 -25.31 33.38 31.83
N GLY A 495 -26.03 32.52 31.10
CA GLY A 495 -27.06 32.92 30.13
C GLY A 495 -26.55 33.41 28.77
N LYS A 496 -25.23 33.42 28.52
CA LYS A 496 -24.64 33.74 27.20
C LYS A 496 -24.04 32.48 26.57
N ALA A 497 -23.92 32.51 25.24
CA ALA A 497 -23.27 31.43 24.51
C ALA A 497 -21.77 31.35 24.90
N PRO A 498 -21.21 30.13 25.06
CA PRO A 498 -19.78 29.96 25.28
C PRO A 498 -18.99 30.49 24.09
N SER A 499 -17.83 31.09 24.33
CA SER A 499 -17.01 31.63 23.25
C SER A 499 -15.52 31.57 23.52
N ILE A 500 -14.74 31.46 22.45
CA ILE A 500 -13.28 31.56 22.47
C ILE A 500 -12.90 32.92 21.90
N ARG A 501 -12.19 33.73 22.67
CA ARG A 501 -11.80 35.09 22.31
C ARG A 501 -10.30 35.15 22.09
N LEU A 502 -9.89 35.70 20.95
CA LEU A 502 -8.51 36.01 20.63
C LEU A 502 -8.36 37.52 20.53
N GLN A 503 -7.55 38.12 21.39
CA GLN A 503 -7.22 39.54 21.33
C GLN A 503 -5.94 39.71 20.54
N CYS A 504 -6.01 40.47 19.45
CA CYS A 504 -4.90 40.64 18.53
C CYS A 504 -4.56 42.12 18.34
N GLU A 505 -3.29 42.36 18.02
CA GLU A 505 -2.76 43.69 17.74
C GLU A 505 -1.88 43.68 16.49
N LEU A 506 -2.15 44.63 15.58
CA LEU A 506 -1.36 44.84 14.37
C LEU A 506 -0.18 45.78 14.66
N ASN A 507 0.99 45.40 14.17
CA ASN A 507 2.22 46.17 14.29
C ASN A 507 2.37 47.11 13.08
N GLY A 508 2.27 48.42 13.33
CA GLY A 508 2.58 49.45 12.33
C GLY A 508 1.55 49.66 11.21
N ILE A 509 0.44 48.90 11.20
CA ILE A 509 -0.71 49.12 10.31
C ILE A 509 -2.03 49.02 11.08
N GLY A 510 -3.03 49.80 10.68
CA GLY A 510 -4.40 49.65 11.16
C GLY A 510 -5.20 48.64 10.35
N LEU A 511 -6.37 48.24 10.85
CA LEU A 511 -7.29 47.30 10.18
C LEU A 511 -7.67 47.74 8.75
N SER A 512 -7.84 49.03 8.50
CA SER A 512 -8.09 49.60 7.17
C SER A 512 -6.96 49.36 6.15
N GLY A 513 -5.71 49.28 6.63
CA GLY A 513 -4.53 48.96 5.83
C GLY A 513 -4.27 47.46 5.68
N TRP A 514 -4.93 46.62 6.49
CA TRP A 514 -4.73 45.18 6.53
C TRP A 514 -5.54 44.47 5.42
N LYS A 515 -5.01 44.50 4.19
CA LYS A 515 -5.64 43.89 3.02
C LYS A 515 -5.24 42.43 2.86
N VAL A 516 -5.92 41.53 3.58
CA VAL A 516 -5.68 40.08 3.51
C VAL A 516 -6.98 39.32 3.31
N GLN A 517 -6.88 38.15 2.65
CA GLN A 517 -8.03 37.28 2.39
C GLN A 517 -8.22 36.23 3.47
N THR A 518 -7.10 35.73 4.01
CA THR A 518 -7.05 34.62 4.94
C THR A 518 -6.10 34.91 6.10
N LEU A 519 -6.43 34.39 7.28
CA LEU A 519 -5.54 34.32 8.44
C LEU A 519 -5.41 32.85 8.83
N ARG A 520 -4.19 32.34 8.76
CA ARG A 520 -3.86 30.98 9.17
C ARG A 520 -3.40 30.95 10.62
N PHE A 521 -3.91 30.00 11.38
CA PHE A 521 -3.40 29.69 12.72
C PHE A 521 -3.28 28.18 12.93
N PHE A 522 -2.39 27.82 13.84
CA PHE A 522 -2.12 26.45 14.28
C PHE A 522 -2.56 26.29 15.74
N LEU A 523 -3.22 25.17 16.04
CA LEU A 523 -3.58 24.80 17.41
C LEU A 523 -2.40 24.09 18.08
N ALA A 524 -1.69 24.81 18.96
CA ALA A 524 -0.36 24.40 19.40
C ALA A 524 -0.29 23.70 20.77
N ASP A 525 -1.42 23.53 21.46
CA ASP A 525 -1.53 22.79 22.72
C ASP A 525 -1.01 21.34 22.60
N ASP A 526 -0.96 20.62 23.72
CA ASP A 526 -0.76 19.18 23.69
C ASP A 526 -1.82 18.51 22.79
N TYR A 527 -1.44 17.39 22.18
CA TYR A 527 -2.22 16.77 21.12
C TYR A 527 -3.71 16.53 21.46
N PRO A 528 -4.07 15.97 22.64
CA PRO A 528 -5.47 15.83 23.05
C PRO A 528 -6.22 17.17 23.10
N ALA A 529 -5.68 18.18 23.79
CA ALA A 529 -6.33 19.47 23.94
C ALA A 529 -6.48 20.22 22.61
N ALA A 530 -5.45 20.18 21.76
CA ALA A 530 -5.49 20.77 20.43
C ALA A 530 -6.55 20.10 19.54
N CYS A 531 -6.71 18.78 19.62
CA CYS A 531 -7.76 18.06 18.91
C CYS A 531 -9.17 18.40 19.43
N ASP A 532 -9.33 18.59 20.75
CA ASP A 532 -10.61 19.00 21.32
C ASP A 532 -10.98 20.43 20.88
N LEU A 533 -10.03 21.36 20.85
CA LEU A 533 -10.22 22.69 20.24
C LEU A 533 -10.58 22.60 18.76
N TYR A 534 -9.91 21.70 18.02
CA TYR A 534 -10.22 21.45 16.61
C TYR A 534 -11.68 21.02 16.42
N LEU A 535 -12.15 20.07 17.22
CA LEU A 535 -13.54 19.61 17.21
C LEU A 535 -14.52 20.73 17.57
N LEU A 536 -14.23 21.54 18.59
CA LEU A 536 -15.07 22.67 18.99
C LEU A 536 -15.27 23.66 17.84
N LEU A 537 -14.18 24.07 17.19
CA LEU A 537 -14.19 25.04 16.10
C LEU A 537 -14.82 24.47 14.81
N MET A 538 -14.68 23.17 14.54
CA MET A 538 -15.22 22.55 13.32
C MET A 538 -16.69 22.16 13.42
N ARG A 539 -17.16 21.76 14.61
CA ARG A 539 -18.52 21.21 14.77
C ARG A 539 -19.46 22.12 15.54
N TYR A 540 -18.97 22.82 16.55
CA TYR A 540 -19.80 23.57 17.48
C TYR A 540 -19.78 25.08 17.23
N LEU A 541 -19.00 25.56 16.26
CA LEU A 541 -18.95 26.96 15.88
C LEU A 541 -20.28 27.44 15.29
N LYS A 542 -20.87 28.44 15.92
CA LYS A 542 -22.13 29.06 15.50
C LYS A 542 -21.89 30.20 14.51
N ARG A 543 -20.96 31.09 14.85
CA ARG A 543 -20.56 32.26 14.05
C ARG A 543 -19.23 32.83 14.56
N ILE A 544 -18.60 33.66 13.76
CA ILE A 544 -17.34 34.32 14.08
C ILE A 544 -17.60 35.83 14.07
N ILE A 545 -17.24 36.53 15.14
CA ILE A 545 -17.42 37.98 15.23
C ILE A 545 -16.05 38.62 15.38
N ILE A 546 -15.73 39.59 14.53
CA ILE A 546 -14.51 40.39 14.66
C ILE A 546 -14.90 41.79 15.11
N THR A 547 -14.35 42.22 16.24
CA THR A 547 -14.65 43.51 16.87
C THR A 547 -13.40 44.37 16.95
N SER A 548 -13.45 45.61 16.48
CA SER A 548 -12.39 46.59 16.72
C SER A 548 -12.48 47.10 18.15
N LEU A 549 -11.39 46.99 18.92
CA LEU A 549 -11.35 47.41 20.31
C LEU A 549 -11.25 48.94 20.47
N ASP A 550 -10.88 49.65 19.40
CA ASP A 550 -10.68 51.10 19.44
C ASP A 550 -11.99 51.88 19.19
N ASN A 551 -12.93 51.35 18.40
CA ASN A 551 -14.20 52.01 18.08
C ASN A 551 -15.46 51.15 18.28
N GLY A 552 -15.32 49.87 18.65
CA GLY A 552 -16.44 48.95 18.89
C GLY A 552 -17.17 48.46 17.65
N ALA A 553 -16.69 48.77 16.43
CA ALA A 553 -17.29 48.26 15.20
C ALA A 553 -17.14 46.74 15.09
N THR A 554 -18.16 46.04 14.58
CA THR A 554 -18.19 44.58 14.48
C THR A 554 -18.54 44.10 13.08
N ILE A 555 -17.90 43.02 12.64
CA ILE A 555 -18.32 42.24 11.46
C ILE A 555 -18.63 40.80 11.87
N GLU A 556 -19.59 40.18 11.19
CA GLU A 556 -19.95 38.77 11.38
C GLU A 556 -19.49 37.96 10.17
N ILE A 557 -18.63 36.97 10.42
CA ILE A 557 -18.15 36.01 9.43
C ILE A 557 -18.89 34.68 9.68
N PRO A 558 -19.47 34.06 8.63
CA PRO A 558 -20.19 32.81 8.80
C PRO A 558 -19.21 31.64 9.09
N PRO A 559 -19.67 30.61 9.83
CA PRO A 559 -18.79 29.54 10.32
C PRO A 559 -18.17 28.69 9.21
N ASP A 560 -18.79 28.65 8.02
CA ASP A 560 -18.27 27.93 6.85
C ASP A 560 -17.00 28.54 6.26
N ARG A 561 -16.61 29.74 6.68
CA ARG A 561 -15.36 30.41 6.30
C ARG A 561 -14.15 30.00 7.13
N LEU A 562 -14.35 29.23 8.20
CA LEU A 562 -13.25 28.56 8.89
C LEU A 562 -13.01 27.20 8.23
N LYS A 563 -11.88 27.04 7.54
CA LYS A 563 -11.53 25.83 6.80
C LYS A 563 -10.39 25.08 7.49
N PRO A 564 -10.48 23.76 7.65
CA PRO A 564 -9.34 22.96 8.09
C PRO A 564 -8.33 22.81 6.95
N LEU A 565 -7.05 22.79 7.29
CA LEU A 565 -5.94 22.60 6.36
C LEU A 565 -5.35 21.19 6.48
N GLY A 566 -4.70 20.72 5.40
CA GLY A 566 -3.98 19.47 5.32
C GLY A 566 -4.68 18.40 4.49
N PHE A 567 -5.86 18.71 3.96
CA PHE A 567 -6.71 17.78 3.20
C PHE A 567 -6.76 18.08 1.69
N ALA A 568 -6.20 19.19 1.23
CA ALA A 568 -6.19 19.53 -0.19
C ALA A 568 -4.96 18.95 -0.90
N HIS A 569 -5.07 18.78 -2.23
CA HIS A 569 -3.99 18.23 -3.06
C HIS A 569 -2.68 19.05 -3.01
N GLY A 570 -2.77 20.37 -2.84
CA GLY A 570 -1.60 21.25 -2.71
C GLY A 570 -0.99 21.29 -1.29
N GLU A 571 -1.60 20.58 -0.35
CA GLU A 571 -1.25 20.62 1.07
C GLU A 571 -0.57 19.33 1.52
N THR A 572 0.15 18.62 0.64
CA THR A 572 0.86 17.38 0.96
C THR A 572 2.31 17.62 1.37
N ILE A 573 2.83 16.83 2.30
CA ILE A 573 4.19 16.92 2.84
C ILE A 573 5.17 16.08 2.01
N LEU A 574 4.79 14.84 1.67
CA LEU A 574 5.71 13.87 1.05
C LEU A 574 5.98 14.14 -0.44
N THR A 575 5.07 14.82 -1.12
CA THR A 575 5.15 15.07 -2.56
C THR A 575 4.55 16.42 -2.95
N HIS A 576 5.08 17.02 -4.00
CA HIS A 576 4.46 18.17 -4.69
C HIS A 576 3.79 17.76 -6.01
N LYS A 577 3.86 16.48 -6.40
CA LYS A 577 3.25 15.96 -7.64
C LYS A 577 1.80 15.55 -7.39
N LYS A 578 0.99 15.54 -8.46
CA LYS A 578 -0.37 15.00 -8.42
C LYS A 578 -0.35 13.52 -8.06
N SER A 579 -0.98 13.17 -6.94
CA SER A 579 -1.21 11.78 -6.55
C SER A 579 -2.42 11.24 -7.30
N PHE A 580 -2.36 9.99 -7.75
CA PHE A 580 -3.52 9.31 -8.33
C PHE A 580 -4.58 8.98 -7.28
N MET A 581 -4.20 8.90 -6.01
CA MET A 581 -5.08 8.55 -4.89
C MET A 581 -4.82 9.50 -3.70
N PRO A 582 -5.43 10.70 -3.68
CA PRO A 582 -5.17 11.70 -2.64
C PRO A 582 -5.61 11.24 -1.24
N GLY A 583 -6.72 10.48 -1.14
CA GLY A 583 -7.20 9.94 0.13
C GLY A 583 -6.20 9.02 0.85
N HIS A 584 -5.42 8.23 0.09
CA HIS A 584 -4.41 7.33 0.66
C HIS A 584 -3.24 8.10 1.26
N LEU A 585 -2.79 9.14 0.54
CA LEU A 585 -1.72 10.01 1.01
C LEU A 585 -2.14 10.78 2.27
N ILE A 586 -3.38 11.26 2.35
CA ILE A 586 -3.93 11.92 3.55
C ILE A 586 -3.90 10.95 4.75
N LEU A 587 -4.35 9.71 4.56
CA LEU A 587 -4.34 8.69 5.62
C LEU A 587 -2.92 8.36 6.10
N GLN A 588 -1.98 8.20 5.16
CA GLN A 588 -0.58 7.95 5.48
C GLN A 588 0.04 9.13 6.23
N GLU A 589 -0.18 10.37 5.77
CA GLU A 589 0.33 11.56 6.44
C GLU A 589 -0.27 11.74 7.84
N TYR A 590 -1.52 11.31 8.08
CA TYR A 590 -2.11 11.28 9.42
C TYR A 590 -1.36 10.32 10.36
N PHE A 591 -1.06 9.10 9.90
CA PHE A 591 -0.32 8.14 10.71
C PHE A 591 1.15 8.52 10.93
N LEU A 592 1.73 9.33 10.04
CA LEU A 592 3.11 9.81 10.15
C LEU A 592 3.23 11.10 10.99
N PHE A 593 2.34 12.07 10.75
CA PHE A 593 2.38 13.40 11.36
C PHE A 593 1.00 14.05 11.45
N HIS A 594 0.24 13.67 12.47
CA HIS A 594 -1.12 14.15 12.72
C HIS A 594 -1.24 15.66 12.95
N ASP A 595 -0.20 16.32 13.49
CA ASP A 595 -0.24 17.76 13.81
C ASP A 595 -0.46 18.65 12.58
N LYS A 596 -0.08 18.16 11.40
CA LYS A 596 -0.37 18.83 10.12
C LYS A 596 -1.86 19.18 9.93
N PHE A 597 -2.77 18.41 10.51
CA PHE A 597 -4.21 18.62 10.32
C PHE A 597 -4.84 19.60 11.32
N LEU A 598 -4.04 20.15 12.25
CA LEU A 598 -4.48 21.09 13.28
C LEU A 598 -4.31 22.56 12.86
N PHE A 599 -4.07 22.82 11.58
CA PHE A 599 -4.09 24.14 10.98
C PHE A 599 -5.49 24.51 10.52
N MET A 600 -5.83 25.80 10.65
CA MET A 600 -7.10 26.35 10.16
C MET A 600 -6.88 27.68 9.44
N ASP A 601 -7.62 27.87 8.36
CA ASP A 601 -7.68 29.13 7.61
C ASP A 601 -9.02 29.81 7.87
N LEU A 602 -8.95 31.04 8.42
CA LEU A 602 -10.09 31.93 8.53
C LEU A 602 -10.16 32.81 7.27
N GLU A 603 -11.14 32.55 6.41
CA GLU A 603 -11.43 33.37 5.23
C GLU A 603 -12.36 34.54 5.53
N GLY A 604 -12.41 35.53 4.62
CA GLY A 604 -13.37 36.64 4.67
C GLY A 604 -12.87 37.90 5.38
N LEU A 605 -11.56 37.99 5.61
CA LEU A 605 -10.92 39.10 6.31
C LEU A 605 -10.84 40.40 5.49
N GLU A 606 -11.20 40.37 4.22
CA GLU A 606 -11.32 41.55 3.36
C GLU A 606 -12.26 42.60 3.98
N GLN A 607 -13.26 42.13 4.74
CA GLN A 607 -14.24 42.95 5.44
C GLN A 607 -13.64 43.68 6.66
N CYS A 608 -12.51 43.22 7.21
CA CYS A 608 -11.84 43.90 8.33
C CYS A 608 -11.40 45.31 7.98
N SER A 609 -11.17 45.60 6.70
CA SER A 609 -10.86 46.96 6.23
C SER A 609 -11.95 47.99 6.55
N THR A 610 -13.19 47.55 6.77
CA THR A 610 -14.34 48.39 7.12
C THR A 610 -14.42 48.75 8.60
N LEU A 611 -13.61 48.10 9.46
CA LEU A 611 -13.63 48.28 10.92
C LEU A 611 -12.88 49.54 11.41
N GLY A 612 -12.30 50.33 10.49
CA GLY A 612 -11.59 51.58 10.80
C GLY A 612 -10.06 51.44 10.85
N SER A 613 -9.37 52.46 11.36
CA SER A 613 -7.89 52.53 11.40
C SER A 613 -7.26 51.99 12.69
N GLY A 614 -8.05 51.41 13.60
CA GLY A 614 -7.57 50.83 14.85
C GLY A 614 -6.59 49.68 14.62
N ALA A 615 -5.68 49.48 15.57
CA ALA A 615 -4.67 48.41 15.50
C ALA A 615 -5.08 47.17 16.32
N ARG A 616 -5.95 47.35 17.31
CA ARG A 616 -6.37 46.29 18.23
C ARG A 616 -7.76 45.79 17.91
N PHE A 617 -7.92 44.47 17.87
CA PHE A 617 -9.19 43.83 17.57
C PHE A 617 -9.33 42.49 18.30
N GLU A 618 -10.56 42.03 18.44
CA GLU A 618 -10.90 40.73 19.04
C GLU A 618 -11.58 39.85 18.00
N ILE A 619 -11.10 38.61 17.84
CA ILE A 619 -11.81 37.55 17.10
C ILE A 619 -12.52 36.69 18.13
N ASN A 620 -13.85 36.67 18.07
CA ASN A 620 -14.70 35.90 18.96
C ASN A 620 -15.39 34.75 18.21
N PHE A 621 -15.02 33.52 18.55
CA PHE A 621 -15.65 32.31 18.06
C PHE A 621 -16.80 31.94 18.99
N GLU A 622 -18.03 32.31 18.62
CA GLU A 622 -19.23 31.97 19.39
C GLU A 622 -19.61 30.51 19.13
N LEU A 623 -19.67 29.72 20.19
CA LEU A 623 -19.98 28.29 20.13
C LEU A 623 -21.46 28.05 20.47
N THR A 624 -22.00 26.97 19.91
CA THR A 624 -23.25 26.37 20.36
C THR A 624 -23.03 25.65 21.70
N ASN A 625 -24.12 25.30 22.40
CA ASN A 625 -24.01 24.50 23.63
C ASN A 625 -23.28 23.19 23.33
N CYS A 626 -22.13 23.02 23.95
CA CYS A 626 -21.26 21.88 23.71
C CYS A 626 -21.35 20.88 24.89
N PRO A 627 -21.48 19.57 24.62
CA PRO A 627 -21.46 18.55 25.67
C PRO A 627 -20.05 18.22 26.18
N LEU A 628 -19.00 18.82 25.61
CA LEU A 628 -17.60 18.53 25.93
C LEU A 628 -17.08 19.45 27.03
N VAL A 629 -16.15 18.93 27.84
CA VAL A 629 -15.31 19.76 28.70
C VAL A 629 -14.37 20.54 27.81
N VAL A 630 -14.48 21.87 27.85
CA VAL A 630 -13.61 22.74 27.05
C VAL A 630 -12.21 22.72 27.65
N PRO A 631 -11.16 22.45 26.87
CA PRO A 631 -9.79 22.51 27.36
C PRO A 631 -9.44 23.94 27.79
N LYS A 632 -8.42 24.08 28.64
CA LYS A 632 -7.93 25.40 29.03
C LYS A 632 -7.37 26.09 27.77
N VAL A 633 -7.94 27.25 27.44
CA VAL A 633 -7.45 28.09 26.35
C VAL A 633 -6.55 29.17 26.93
N ASP A 634 -5.34 29.29 26.40
CA ASP A 634 -4.42 30.38 26.69
C ASP A 634 -3.73 30.91 25.41
N GLN A 635 -2.92 31.95 25.55
CA GLN A 635 -2.20 32.58 24.44
C GLN A 635 -1.34 31.59 23.64
N LYS A 636 -0.87 30.49 24.23
CA LYS A 636 -0.03 29.49 23.55
C LYS A 636 -0.86 28.50 22.74
N SER A 637 -2.17 28.39 23.01
CA SER A 637 -3.07 27.50 22.27
C SER A 637 -3.18 27.87 20.78
N PHE A 638 -3.00 29.14 20.43
CA PHE A 638 -3.11 29.64 19.06
C PHE A 638 -1.80 30.25 18.58
N VAL A 639 -1.23 29.68 17.51
CA VAL A 639 0.02 30.17 16.93
C VAL A 639 -0.21 30.66 15.50
N PHE A 640 0.07 31.95 15.27
CA PHE A 640 0.08 32.56 13.94
C PHE A 640 1.43 32.38 13.24
N SER A 641 1.43 32.56 11.91
CA SER A 641 2.64 32.52 11.07
C SER A 641 3.42 31.20 11.19
N ALA A 642 2.73 30.08 11.38
CA ALA A 642 3.34 28.75 11.44
C ALA A 642 3.16 27.98 10.14
N THR A 643 4.10 27.07 9.86
CA THR A 643 4.03 26.15 8.72
C THR A 643 4.73 24.84 9.05
N THR A 644 4.31 23.76 8.37
CA THR A 644 5.00 22.47 8.43
C THR A 644 6.29 22.55 7.63
N VAL A 645 7.38 22.06 8.20
CA VAL A 645 8.68 21.95 7.54
C VAL A 645 9.15 20.51 7.51
N ILE A 646 9.77 20.12 6.40
CA ILE A 646 10.29 18.77 6.18
C ILE A 646 11.79 18.82 5.90
N ASN A 647 12.54 17.85 6.42
CA ASN A 647 14.00 17.75 6.27
C ASN A 647 14.40 17.24 4.87
N LEU A 648 14.18 18.07 3.86
CA LEU A 648 14.52 17.82 2.47
C LEU A 648 15.21 19.04 1.86
N PHE A 649 16.33 18.82 1.19
CA PHE A 649 17.12 19.88 0.56
C PHE A 649 17.82 19.38 -0.71
N PRO A 650 18.07 20.27 -1.69
CA PRO A 650 18.84 19.93 -2.88
C PRO A 650 20.31 19.68 -2.53
N HIS A 651 20.90 18.66 -3.15
CA HIS A 651 22.30 18.26 -2.99
C HIS A 651 22.87 17.63 -4.26
N LYS A 652 24.19 17.44 -4.33
CA LYS A 652 24.89 16.85 -5.48
C LYS A 652 25.46 15.47 -5.14
N ALA A 653 25.46 14.56 -6.12
CA ALA A 653 26.15 13.28 -5.99
C ALA A 653 27.67 13.39 -6.22
N LYS A 654 28.44 12.43 -5.70
CA LYS A 654 29.83 12.23 -6.14
C LYS A 654 29.82 11.81 -7.62
N PRO A 655 30.65 12.41 -8.50
CA PRO A 655 30.63 12.09 -9.91
C PRO A 655 30.91 10.61 -10.20
N ILE A 656 30.04 9.97 -10.97
CA ILE A 656 30.17 8.56 -11.34
C ILE A 656 30.67 8.46 -12.77
N SER A 657 31.68 7.63 -13.01
CA SER A 657 32.14 7.32 -14.35
C SER A 657 31.62 5.96 -14.79
N PHE A 658 30.98 5.90 -15.96
CA PHE A 658 30.50 4.66 -16.57
C PHE A 658 31.41 4.23 -17.73
N SER A 659 31.68 2.93 -17.81
CA SER A 659 32.35 2.28 -18.94
C SER A 659 31.67 0.93 -19.23
N ASN A 660 31.05 0.81 -20.40
CA ASN A 660 30.34 -0.37 -20.89
C ASN A 660 29.14 -0.88 -20.04
N GLU A 661 28.39 -1.83 -20.61
CA GLU A 661 26.96 -2.14 -20.33
C GLU A 661 26.60 -2.67 -18.93
N LEU A 662 25.35 -2.40 -18.53
CA LEU A 662 24.57 -3.06 -17.46
C LEU A 662 25.18 -3.10 -16.05
N GLN A 663 26.19 -2.27 -15.74
CA GLN A 663 26.66 -2.13 -14.37
C GLN A 663 25.77 -1.17 -13.58
N GLN A 664 25.05 -1.71 -12.60
CA GLN A 664 24.46 -0.90 -11.53
C GLN A 664 25.59 -0.25 -10.72
N ARG A 665 25.55 1.07 -10.57
CA ARG A 665 26.50 1.83 -9.75
C ARG A 665 25.78 2.47 -8.57
N LYS A 666 26.39 2.37 -7.39
CA LYS A 666 25.89 3.05 -6.19
C LYS A 666 26.06 4.56 -6.32
N VAL A 667 24.97 5.29 -6.09
CA VAL A 667 24.98 6.74 -6.00
C VAL A 667 25.26 7.12 -4.55
N SER A 668 26.23 8.01 -4.36
CA SER A 668 26.63 8.51 -3.04
C SER A 668 26.56 10.04 -3.02
N PRO A 669 26.01 10.65 -1.96
CA PRO A 669 26.01 12.09 -1.82
C PRO A 669 27.43 12.64 -1.68
N SER A 670 27.67 13.85 -2.18
CA SER A 670 28.92 14.59 -2.00
C SER A 670 29.05 15.14 -0.57
N GLY A 671 30.28 15.41 -0.12
CA GLY A 671 30.57 15.91 1.23
C GLY A 671 31.59 15.06 2.01
N GLU A 672 32.08 15.64 3.12
CA GLU A 672 33.10 15.03 3.99
C GLU A 672 32.57 13.83 4.79
N GLN A 673 31.31 13.90 5.24
CA GLN A 673 30.62 12.83 5.96
C GLN A 673 29.36 12.36 5.22
N PRO A 674 29.50 11.48 4.20
CA PRO A 674 28.37 10.97 3.43
C PRO A 674 27.30 10.23 4.26
N SER A 675 27.66 9.70 5.43
CA SER A 675 26.75 8.97 6.34
C SER A 675 25.60 9.83 6.87
N HIS A 676 25.82 11.14 6.96
CA HIS A 676 24.85 12.14 7.43
C HIS A 676 23.86 12.57 6.36
N TYR A 677 24.05 12.12 5.12
CA TYR A 677 23.17 12.42 4.00
C TYR A 677 22.51 11.14 3.51
N ARG A 678 21.20 11.17 3.33
CA ARG A 678 20.43 10.09 2.74
C ARG A 678 19.72 10.58 1.51
N ILE A 679 19.78 9.80 0.44
CA ILE A 679 19.18 10.14 -0.84
C ILE A 679 17.68 9.91 -0.71
N TYR A 680 16.88 10.97 -0.91
CA TYR A 680 15.42 10.89 -0.98
C TYR A 680 14.96 10.64 -2.42
N SER A 681 15.50 11.40 -3.37
CA SER A 681 15.25 11.22 -4.81
C SER A 681 16.45 11.60 -5.64
N VAL A 682 16.53 11.02 -6.84
CA VAL A 682 17.40 11.48 -7.91
C VAL A 682 16.56 12.34 -8.83
N ASP A 683 16.90 13.61 -8.94
CA ASP A 683 16.05 14.59 -9.61
C ASP A 683 16.46 14.79 -11.07
N LYS A 684 17.77 14.71 -11.35
CA LYS A 684 18.32 14.94 -12.68
C LYS A 684 19.60 14.14 -12.89
N VAL A 685 19.77 13.58 -14.08
CA VAL A 685 21.00 12.86 -14.49
C VAL A 685 21.47 13.40 -15.83
N GLU A 686 22.64 14.04 -15.82
CA GLU A 686 23.31 14.55 -17.03
C GLU A 686 24.59 13.76 -17.29
N GLY A 687 24.76 13.24 -18.51
CA GLY A 687 25.98 12.59 -18.96
C GLY A 687 26.86 13.50 -19.80
N LEU A 688 28.16 13.52 -19.51
CA LEU A 688 29.18 14.18 -20.31
C LEU A 688 30.09 13.12 -20.96
N VAL A 689 30.05 13.02 -22.29
CA VAL A 689 30.93 12.11 -23.05
C VAL A 689 32.31 12.76 -23.21
N LYS A 690 33.34 12.20 -22.55
CA LYS A 690 34.67 12.82 -22.45
C LYS A 690 35.33 13.18 -23.79
N LYS A 691 35.08 12.42 -24.86
CA LYS A 691 35.71 12.63 -26.18
C LYS A 691 34.99 13.64 -27.08
N LYS A 692 33.68 13.81 -26.93
CA LYS A 692 32.85 14.61 -27.85
C LYS A 692 32.26 15.87 -27.20
N SER A 693 32.42 16.04 -25.88
CA SER A 693 31.80 17.12 -25.08
C SER A 693 30.28 17.26 -25.31
N VAL A 694 29.63 16.17 -25.71
CA VAL A 694 28.18 16.13 -25.90
C VAL A 694 27.53 15.90 -24.53
N LYS A 695 26.60 16.77 -24.17
CA LYS A 695 25.72 16.61 -23.02
C LYS A 695 24.56 15.70 -23.41
N ILE A 696 24.34 14.65 -22.63
CA ILE A 696 23.22 13.73 -22.77
C ILE A 696 22.34 13.91 -21.54
N MET A 697 21.10 14.35 -21.76
CA MET A 697 20.07 14.35 -20.74
C MET A 697 19.44 12.96 -20.68
N TYR A 698 19.48 12.34 -19.50
CA TYR A 698 18.78 11.08 -19.27
C TYR A 698 17.42 11.35 -18.64
N ASP A 699 16.42 10.62 -19.12
CA ASP A 699 15.14 10.58 -18.44
C ASP A 699 15.23 9.65 -17.23
N VAL A 700 14.91 10.19 -16.07
CA VAL A 700 14.93 9.51 -14.76
C VAL A 700 13.55 8.92 -14.45
N GLN A 701 12.57 9.09 -15.34
CA GLN A 701 11.19 8.66 -15.14
C GLN A 701 10.94 7.18 -15.43
N ASN A 702 9.82 6.69 -14.90
CA ASN A 702 9.42 5.29 -14.93
C ASN A 702 9.04 4.82 -16.34
N GLN A 703 9.63 3.71 -16.78
CA GLN A 703 9.53 3.16 -18.13
C GLN A 703 8.10 2.74 -18.52
N LEU A 704 7.25 2.44 -17.54
CA LEU A 704 5.90 1.92 -17.77
C LEU A 704 4.95 2.96 -18.41
N LEU A 705 5.17 4.25 -18.19
CA LEU A 705 4.26 5.31 -18.65
C LEU A 705 4.65 5.91 -20.00
N HIS A 706 5.93 5.85 -20.38
CA HIS A 706 6.44 6.53 -21.56
C HIS A 706 7.43 5.66 -22.34
N ARG A 707 6.98 5.07 -23.46
CA ARG A 707 7.88 4.66 -24.54
C ARG A 707 8.37 5.93 -25.25
N THR A 708 9.40 6.57 -24.71
CA THR A 708 10.13 7.59 -25.46
C THR A 708 10.81 6.92 -26.66
N LYS A 709 10.73 7.54 -27.83
CA LYS A 709 11.43 7.07 -29.05
C LYS A 709 12.96 7.14 -28.92
N ASP A 710 13.46 7.87 -27.94
CA ASP A 710 14.89 8.08 -27.67
C ASP A 710 15.31 7.17 -26.50
N GLU A 711 16.24 6.23 -26.74
CA GLU A 711 16.76 5.21 -25.80
C GLU A 711 17.59 5.80 -24.62
N ARG A 712 17.27 7.01 -24.13
CA ARG A 712 18.02 7.76 -23.11
C ARG A 712 17.45 7.59 -21.72
N ILE A 713 17.32 6.33 -21.29
CA ILE A 713 16.65 5.98 -20.04
C ILE A 713 17.67 5.66 -18.95
N CYS A 714 17.48 6.27 -17.78
CA CYS A 714 18.19 5.96 -16.55
C CYS A 714 17.25 5.19 -15.61
N ARG A 715 17.63 3.95 -15.26
CA ARG A 715 16.89 3.13 -14.30
C ARG A 715 17.51 3.26 -12.91
N ILE A 716 16.67 3.66 -11.96
CA ILE A 716 17.00 3.70 -10.53
C ILE A 716 16.42 2.46 -9.87
N SER A 717 17.18 1.87 -8.96
CA SER A 717 16.71 0.78 -8.12
C SER A 717 17.22 0.96 -6.70
N HIS A 718 16.39 0.64 -5.72
CA HIS A 718 16.75 0.65 -4.31
C HIS A 718 17.04 -0.78 -3.85
N ARG A 719 18.13 -0.99 -3.10
CA ARG A 719 18.48 -2.27 -2.48
C ARG A 719 18.81 -2.07 -1.02
N LYS A 720 18.40 -2.98 -0.13
CA LYS A 720 18.82 -2.93 1.27
C LYS A 720 20.33 -2.97 1.36
N SER A 721 20.89 -2.06 2.13
CA SER A 721 22.33 -1.97 2.34
C SER A 721 22.79 -3.12 3.22
N ALA A 722 23.92 -3.74 2.89
CA ALA A 722 24.49 -4.83 3.68
C ALA A 722 25.16 -4.33 4.98
N LEU A 723 25.52 -3.04 5.04
CA LEU A 723 26.34 -2.46 6.10
C LEU A 723 25.55 -1.62 7.10
N VAL A 724 24.40 -1.10 6.69
CA VAL A 724 23.61 -0.13 7.45
C VAL A 724 22.14 -0.51 7.31
N ASP A 725 21.35 -0.33 8.36
CA ASP A 725 19.89 -0.46 8.32
C ASP A 725 19.25 0.67 7.49
N SER A 726 19.48 0.65 6.18
CA SER A 726 19.07 1.65 5.19
C SER A 726 19.14 1.07 3.77
N PHE A 727 18.82 1.87 2.76
CA PHE A 727 18.86 1.48 1.35
C PHE A 727 20.00 2.17 0.60
N ASP A 728 20.60 1.41 -0.31
CA ASP A 728 21.51 1.90 -1.33
C ASP A 728 20.74 2.24 -2.60
N THR A 729 20.91 3.47 -3.09
CA THR A 729 20.38 3.89 -4.40
C THR A 729 21.35 3.48 -5.48
N LEU A 730 20.91 2.60 -6.37
CA LEU A 730 21.66 2.10 -7.50
C LEU A 730 21.13 2.72 -8.80
N LEU A 731 22.05 3.15 -9.65
CA LEU A 731 21.76 3.77 -10.94
C LEU A 731 22.33 2.91 -12.07
N SER A 732 21.54 2.71 -13.12
CA SER A 732 21.91 2.01 -14.34
C SER A 732 21.43 2.77 -15.56
N ILE A 733 22.21 2.76 -16.64
CA ILE A 733 21.93 3.49 -17.88
C ILE A 733 21.89 2.51 -19.04
N ALA A 734 20.91 2.67 -19.94
CA ALA A 734 20.82 1.88 -21.15
C ALA A 734 21.93 2.23 -22.15
N SER A 735 22.45 1.22 -22.85
CA SER A 735 23.48 1.37 -23.89
C SER A 735 22.93 2.15 -25.09
N HIS A 736 23.69 3.12 -25.59
CA HIS A 736 23.32 3.88 -26.79
C HIS A 736 23.85 3.21 -28.05
N LYS A 737 23.01 3.06 -29.08
CA LYS A 737 23.39 2.54 -30.41
C LYS A 737 24.58 3.24 -31.07
N ASN A 738 24.86 4.51 -30.70
CA ASN A 738 25.92 5.35 -31.28
C ASN A 738 27.20 5.44 -30.42
N MET A 739 27.32 4.66 -29.35
CA MET A 739 28.50 4.67 -28.47
C MET A 739 29.48 3.54 -28.81
N THR A 740 30.78 3.87 -28.83
CA THR A 740 31.82 2.86 -28.96
C THR A 740 32.24 2.33 -27.58
N ARG A 741 32.71 1.08 -27.50
CA ARG A 741 33.16 0.43 -26.23
C ARG A 741 34.23 1.23 -25.46
N SER A 742 34.90 2.17 -26.10
CA SER A 742 35.98 2.98 -25.53
C SER A 742 35.52 4.33 -24.96
N ASP A 743 34.24 4.68 -25.07
CA ASP A 743 33.71 5.95 -24.59
C ASP A 743 33.38 5.89 -23.09
N ARG A 744 33.93 6.84 -22.32
CA ARG A 744 33.62 7.02 -20.88
C ARG A 744 32.65 8.17 -20.70
N ILE A 745 31.54 7.91 -20.01
CA ILE A 745 30.56 8.93 -19.65
C ILE A 745 30.78 9.30 -18.18
N LYS A 746 30.91 10.59 -17.89
CA LYS A 746 30.86 11.11 -16.52
C LYS A 746 29.46 11.63 -16.25
N LEU A 747 28.82 11.14 -15.19
CA LEU A 747 27.50 11.61 -14.79
C LEU A 747 27.62 12.73 -13.76
N ASP A 748 26.88 13.80 -13.99
CA ASP A 748 26.50 14.80 -13.00
C ASP A 748 25.05 14.52 -12.58
N ILE A 749 24.81 14.43 -11.28
CA ILE A 749 23.55 13.94 -10.72
C ILE A 749 23.09 14.91 -9.64
N ASP A 750 21.89 15.46 -9.83
CA ASP A 750 21.18 16.25 -8.84
C ASP A 750 20.34 15.32 -7.96
N LEU A 751 20.42 15.53 -6.66
CA LEU A 751 19.75 14.73 -5.64
C LEU A 751 18.90 15.65 -4.76
N THR A 752 17.80 15.13 -4.25
CA THR A 752 17.20 15.63 -3.02
C THR A 752 17.63 14.71 -1.89
N CYS A 753 18.15 15.30 -0.81
CA CYS A 753 18.65 14.56 0.34
C CYS A 753 17.92 14.94 1.63
N THR A 754 18.00 14.05 2.62
CA THR A 754 17.63 14.25 4.02
C THR A 754 18.84 13.98 4.92
N ASN A 755 18.82 14.47 6.15
CA ASN A 755 19.87 14.30 7.15
C ASN A 755 19.74 12.98 7.95
N GLY A 756 18.81 12.10 7.56
CA GLY A 756 18.61 10.81 8.22
C GLY A 756 18.16 10.99 9.67
N ILE A 757 18.88 10.38 10.61
CA ILE A 757 18.52 10.40 12.05
C ILE A 757 19.01 11.65 12.80
N LEU A 758 19.83 12.50 12.17
CA LEU A 758 20.37 13.70 12.85
C LEU A 758 19.30 14.65 13.41
N PRO A 759 18.17 14.90 12.72
CA PRO A 759 17.12 15.77 13.25
C PRO A 759 16.51 15.29 14.58
N GLU A 760 16.64 14.00 14.93
CA GLU A 760 16.11 13.44 16.18
C GLU A 760 16.86 13.94 17.42
N GLN A 761 18.06 14.50 17.24
CA GLN A 761 18.85 15.10 18.32
C GLN A 761 18.47 16.57 18.59
N LEU A 762 17.61 17.16 17.76
CA LEU A 762 17.19 18.55 17.88
C LEU A 762 16.03 18.68 18.88
N CYS A 763 16.10 19.71 19.71
CA CYS A 763 15.07 20.10 20.65
C CYS A 763 14.11 21.15 20.07
N THR A 764 13.06 21.45 20.84
CA THR A 764 12.12 22.52 20.50
C THR A 764 12.83 23.88 20.57
N GLY A 765 12.92 24.58 19.44
CA GLY A 765 13.59 25.87 19.30
C GLY A 765 14.90 25.84 18.53
N ASP A 766 15.44 24.67 18.20
CA ASP A 766 16.74 24.51 17.57
C ASP A 766 16.75 24.80 16.05
N VAL A 767 15.58 24.83 15.39
CA VAL A 767 15.44 25.33 14.01
C VAL A 767 15.23 26.82 14.05
N SER A 768 16.35 27.55 14.12
CA SER A 768 16.38 28.98 14.43
C SER A 768 17.16 29.84 13.44
N THR A 769 17.69 29.25 12.36
CA THR A 769 18.53 29.96 11.40
C THR A 769 17.81 30.20 10.08
N THR A 770 17.77 31.46 9.63
CA THR A 770 17.30 31.84 8.29
C THR A 770 18.32 31.44 7.22
N THR A 771 17.82 31.24 6.00
CA THR A 771 18.66 30.98 4.82
C THR A 771 18.43 32.07 3.78
N ALA A 772 19.15 32.04 2.65
CA ALA A 772 18.94 32.98 1.54
C ALA A 772 17.49 32.99 0.98
N SER A 773 16.70 31.97 1.27
CA SER A 773 15.31 31.84 0.81
C SER A 773 14.26 32.29 1.84
N THR A 774 14.67 32.56 3.08
CA THR A 774 13.82 33.12 4.14
C THR A 774 14.25 34.56 4.43
N PRO A 775 13.34 35.56 4.31
CA PRO A 775 13.69 36.95 4.62
C PRO A 775 14.15 37.15 6.06
N GLU A 776 15.03 38.12 6.31
CA GLU A 776 15.53 38.45 7.66
C GLU A 776 14.48 39.13 8.56
N SER A 777 13.32 39.49 8.01
CA SER A 777 12.19 40.09 8.71
C SER A 777 11.37 39.10 9.54
N VAL A 778 11.80 37.83 9.61
CA VAL A 778 11.16 36.76 10.40
C VAL A 778 12.19 35.99 11.20
N GLU A 779 11.78 35.45 12.35
CA GLU A 779 12.66 34.67 13.23
C GLU A 779 12.18 33.22 13.34
N PRO A 780 12.65 32.29 12.50
CA PRO A 780 12.17 30.92 12.53
C PRO A 780 12.42 30.27 13.90
N ARG A 781 11.45 29.48 14.37
CA ARG A 781 11.60 28.64 15.55
C ARG A 781 10.67 27.43 15.46
N ASN A 782 11.17 26.21 15.61
CA ASN A 782 10.29 25.04 15.73
C ASN A 782 9.57 25.04 17.09
N ILE A 783 8.26 24.76 17.06
CA ILE A 783 7.37 24.76 18.22
C ILE A 783 6.91 23.37 18.65
N LYS A 784 7.14 22.36 17.80
CA LYS A 784 6.89 20.95 18.08
C LYS A 784 8.18 20.15 17.98
N THR A 785 8.18 18.96 18.59
CA THR A 785 9.24 17.97 18.44
C THR A 785 9.27 17.41 17.02
N PHE A 786 10.40 16.82 16.62
CA PHE A 786 10.55 16.21 15.30
C PHE A 786 9.95 14.81 15.26
N THR A 787 9.39 14.43 14.11
CA THR A 787 9.15 13.01 13.81
C THR A 787 10.47 12.30 13.57
N SER A 788 10.55 11.03 13.96
CA SER A 788 11.68 10.16 13.62
C SER A 788 11.77 9.95 12.11
N ALA A 789 12.99 9.82 11.60
CA ALA A 789 13.19 9.48 10.19
C ALA A 789 12.99 7.97 9.99
N LEU A 790 12.04 7.59 9.12
CA LEU A 790 11.72 6.18 8.87
C LEU A 790 12.35 5.70 7.57
N PHE A 791 12.79 4.45 7.58
CA PHE A 791 13.26 3.75 6.40
C PHE A 791 12.25 2.63 6.12
N PRO A 792 11.59 2.64 4.94
CA PRO A 792 10.53 1.68 4.65
C PRO A 792 11.10 0.27 4.58
N ASP A 793 10.47 -0.71 5.25
CA ASP A 793 10.88 -2.10 5.07
C ASP A 793 10.40 -2.62 3.71
N ILE A 794 11.34 -3.13 2.92
CA ILE A 794 11.13 -3.60 1.55
C ILE A 794 10.90 -5.13 1.48
N HIS A 795 11.09 -5.87 2.59
CA HIS A 795 11.34 -7.32 2.55
C HIS A 795 10.16 -8.25 2.93
N MET A 796 8.89 -7.82 2.92
CA MET A 796 7.79 -8.64 3.46
C MET A 796 6.50 -8.64 2.63
N ASN A 797 6.56 -8.81 1.30
CA ASN A 797 5.39 -8.73 0.42
C ASN A 797 4.54 -7.45 0.62
N ARG A 798 5.07 -6.45 1.33
CA ARG A 798 4.29 -5.33 1.86
C ARG A 798 3.84 -4.43 0.73
N GLN A 799 4.69 -4.22 -0.26
CA GLN A 799 4.38 -3.49 -1.48
C GLN A 799 3.30 -4.20 -2.29
N TRP A 800 3.29 -5.54 -2.30
CA TRP A 800 2.21 -6.31 -2.92
C TRP A 800 0.89 -6.11 -2.16
N LYS A 801 0.90 -6.18 -0.83
CA LYS A 801 -0.28 -5.96 0.01
C LYS A 801 -0.81 -4.53 -0.12
N LEU A 802 0.07 -3.54 -0.12
CA LEU A 802 -0.28 -2.14 -0.37
C LEU A 802 -0.88 -1.96 -1.77
N PHE A 803 -0.26 -2.53 -2.81
CA PHE A 803 -0.82 -2.54 -4.16
C PHE A 803 -2.21 -3.19 -4.18
N SER A 804 -2.42 -4.24 -3.40
CA SER A 804 -3.73 -4.85 -3.19
C SER A 804 -4.73 -3.88 -2.57
N GLY A 805 -4.31 -3.07 -1.60
CA GLY A 805 -5.14 -2.02 -1.00
C GLY A 805 -5.55 -0.91 -1.98
N PHE A 806 -4.81 -0.74 -3.08
CA PHE A 806 -5.17 0.17 -4.18
C PHE A 806 -6.22 -0.41 -5.13
N ALA A 807 -6.40 -1.73 -5.15
CA ALA A 807 -7.47 -2.34 -5.93
C ALA A 807 -8.81 -1.95 -5.30
N LEU A 808 -9.55 -1.10 -6.03
CA LEU A 808 -10.88 -0.62 -5.67
C LEU A 808 -11.82 -1.82 -5.51
N ASN A 809 -12.07 -2.28 -4.28
CA ASN A 809 -12.96 -3.40 -4.01
C ASN A 809 -13.97 -3.04 -2.91
N SER A 810 -15.26 -3.25 -3.19
CA SER A 810 -16.34 -3.08 -2.21
C SER A 810 -16.22 -4.07 -1.03
N ILE A 811 -15.53 -5.21 -1.25
CA ILE A 811 -15.27 -6.26 -0.26
C ILE A 811 -14.46 -5.75 0.93
N SER A 812 -13.55 -4.79 0.71
CA SER A 812 -12.72 -4.22 1.76
C SER A 812 -13.53 -3.48 2.84
N LEU A 813 -14.75 -3.05 2.50
CA LEU A 813 -15.65 -2.34 3.42
C LEU A 813 -16.77 -3.24 3.98
N ASN A 814 -16.78 -4.54 3.65
CA ASN A 814 -17.87 -5.46 4.03
C ASN A 814 -17.83 -5.87 5.52
N SER A 815 -16.65 -5.84 6.13
CA SER A 815 -16.46 -6.22 7.54
C SER A 815 -15.46 -5.30 8.23
N ALA A 816 -15.56 -5.20 9.56
CA ALA A 816 -14.61 -4.42 10.36
C ALA A 816 -13.20 -5.04 10.34
N GLY A 817 -13.07 -6.37 10.25
CA GLY A 817 -11.78 -7.05 10.06
C GLY A 817 -11.09 -6.57 8.78
N ASN A 818 -11.76 -6.74 7.65
CA ASN A 818 -11.28 -6.32 6.34
C ASN A 818 -10.85 -4.85 6.31
N PHE A 819 -11.66 -3.97 6.89
CA PHE A 819 -11.36 -2.55 6.94
C PHE A 819 -10.13 -2.26 7.82
N ARG A 820 -9.98 -2.91 8.98
CA ARG A 820 -8.80 -2.78 9.83
C ARG A 820 -7.54 -3.29 9.14
N ALA A 821 -7.61 -4.45 8.48
CA ALA A 821 -6.48 -5.00 7.71
C ALA A 821 -6.02 -4.01 6.63
N LEU A 822 -6.96 -3.39 5.91
CA LEU A 822 -6.67 -2.37 4.91
C LEU A 822 -6.03 -1.11 5.51
N LEU A 823 -6.54 -0.59 6.63
CA LEU A 823 -5.94 0.57 7.29
C LEU A 823 -4.52 0.29 7.81
N ARG A 824 -4.25 -0.94 8.28
CA ARG A 824 -2.92 -1.35 8.79
C ARG A 824 -1.84 -1.31 7.72
N LEU A 825 -2.18 -1.43 6.43
CA LEU A 825 -1.22 -1.33 5.33
C LEU A 825 -0.47 0.01 5.31
N PHE A 826 -1.14 1.09 5.77
CA PHE A 826 -0.60 2.44 5.81
C PHE A 826 0.27 2.72 7.05
N ILE A 827 0.29 1.81 8.03
CA ILE A 827 1.19 1.89 9.18
C ILE A 827 2.56 1.31 8.79
N HIS A 828 3.61 2.09 9.01
CA HIS A 828 4.98 1.65 8.82
C HIS A 828 5.49 0.96 10.09
N SER A 829 5.63 -0.37 10.06
CA SER A 829 6.26 -1.13 11.14
C SER A 829 7.76 -0.89 11.13
N ASN A 830 8.29 -0.18 12.12
CA ASN A 830 9.73 -0.06 12.35
C ASN A 830 9.99 -0.12 13.86
N SER A 831 11.05 -0.81 14.28
CA SER A 831 11.44 -0.95 15.70
C SER A 831 11.67 0.40 16.38
N ARG A 832 12.08 1.42 15.63
CA ARG A 832 12.29 2.80 16.13
C ARG A 832 11.00 3.58 16.41
N TYR A 833 9.86 3.12 15.92
CA TYR A 833 8.59 3.84 15.95
C TYR A 833 7.49 3.10 16.73
N GLN A 834 7.86 2.16 17.60
CA GLN A 834 6.90 1.26 18.25
C GLN A 834 5.78 1.98 19.01
N VAL A 835 6.09 3.06 19.75
CA VAL A 835 5.07 3.78 20.53
C VAL A 835 3.98 4.36 19.63
N THR A 836 4.36 5.04 18.55
CA THR A 836 3.39 5.62 17.61
C THR A 836 2.70 4.55 16.78
N VAL A 837 3.41 3.48 16.38
CA VAL A 837 2.80 2.31 15.72
C VAL A 837 1.72 1.69 16.60
N MET A 838 1.99 1.50 17.90
CA MET A 838 1.03 0.97 18.85
C MET A 838 -0.16 1.91 19.04
N ALA A 839 0.07 3.22 19.14
CA ALA A 839 -1.00 4.21 19.22
C ALA A 839 -1.88 4.19 17.96
N ASN A 840 -1.29 4.19 16.77
CA ASN A 840 -2.02 4.13 15.50
C ASN A 840 -2.76 2.80 15.32
N THR A 841 -2.14 1.68 15.70
CA THR A 841 -2.77 0.35 15.67
C THR A 841 -3.97 0.30 16.60
N ARG A 842 -3.85 0.88 17.80
CA ARG A 842 -4.97 1.01 18.75
C ARG A 842 -6.11 1.85 18.16
N LYS A 843 -5.83 2.96 17.45
CA LYS A 843 -6.86 3.74 16.75
C LYS A 843 -7.58 2.92 15.66
N ILE A 844 -6.86 2.07 14.92
CA ILE A 844 -7.47 1.16 13.93
C ILE A 844 -8.33 0.10 14.63
N ASP A 845 -7.83 -0.49 15.72
CA ASP A 845 -8.55 -1.50 16.49
C ASP A 845 -9.83 -0.96 17.16
N ALA A 846 -9.95 0.36 17.27
CA ALA A 846 -11.16 1.03 17.72
C ALA A 846 -12.38 0.82 16.80
N VAL A 847 -12.17 0.43 15.54
CA VAL A 847 -13.26 0.12 14.60
C VAL A 847 -13.95 -1.18 15.01
N GLU A 848 -15.12 -1.06 15.62
CA GLU A 848 -15.89 -2.21 16.10
C GLU A 848 -16.84 -2.74 15.02
N SER A 849 -17.49 -1.84 14.27
CA SER A 849 -18.36 -2.22 13.16
C SER A 849 -18.36 -1.18 12.05
N ILE A 850 -18.57 -1.67 10.83
CA ILE A 850 -18.80 -0.88 9.62
C ILE A 850 -20.09 -1.37 8.98
N GLY A 851 -21.01 -0.46 8.71
CA GLY A 851 -22.24 -0.72 7.98
C GLY A 851 -22.24 0.07 6.68
N VAL A 852 -22.15 -0.62 5.55
CA VAL A 852 -22.16 0.01 4.22
C VAL A 852 -23.49 -0.27 3.54
N ASN A 853 -24.30 0.76 3.36
CA ASN A 853 -25.61 0.63 2.72
C ASN A 853 -25.68 1.49 1.46
N PRO A 854 -26.14 0.94 0.33
CA PRO A 854 -26.46 1.75 -0.83
C PRO A 854 -27.56 2.77 -0.52
N ALA A 855 -27.34 4.02 -0.92
CA ALA A 855 -28.27 5.12 -0.74
C ALA A 855 -28.42 5.90 -2.05
N ASP A 856 -29.61 6.44 -2.27
CA ASP A 856 -29.91 7.28 -3.43
C ASP A 856 -30.07 8.73 -2.95
N ARG A 857 -29.44 9.69 -3.62
CA ARG A 857 -29.53 11.12 -3.32
C ARG A 857 -29.67 11.98 -4.56
N LEU A 858 -30.47 13.02 -4.42
CA LEU A 858 -30.62 14.05 -5.45
C LEU A 858 -29.45 15.03 -5.35
N ILE A 859 -28.67 15.14 -6.42
CA ILE A 859 -27.57 16.10 -6.54
C ILE A 859 -27.84 16.96 -7.77
N GLY A 860 -28.09 18.25 -7.54
CA GLY A 860 -28.67 19.12 -8.56
C GLY A 860 -30.06 18.63 -8.98
N ARG A 861 -30.19 18.12 -10.21
CA ARG A 861 -31.46 17.59 -10.76
C ARG A 861 -31.42 16.09 -11.06
N SER A 862 -30.30 15.43 -10.81
CA SER A 862 -30.09 14.03 -11.14
C SER A 862 -30.06 13.17 -9.88
N MET A 863 -30.59 11.96 -10.00
CA MET A 863 -30.49 10.95 -8.94
C MET A 863 -29.14 10.27 -9.05
N TYR A 864 -28.35 10.33 -7.99
CA TYR A 864 -27.10 9.59 -7.86
C TYR A 864 -27.28 8.49 -6.83
N ARG A 865 -26.54 7.39 -7.02
CA ARG A 865 -26.48 6.28 -6.08
C ARG A 865 -25.09 6.19 -5.50
N GLY A 866 -24.99 5.97 -4.21
CA GLY A 866 -23.75 6.00 -3.46
C GLY A 866 -23.82 5.13 -2.21
N TYR A 867 -22.82 5.27 -1.34
CA TYR A 867 -22.72 4.54 -0.08
C TYR A 867 -23.03 5.46 1.10
N ASP A 868 -23.94 5.03 1.97
CA ASP A 868 -24.09 5.54 3.33
C ASP A 868 -23.32 4.60 4.27
N ILE A 869 -22.19 5.09 4.77
CA ILE A 869 -21.25 4.33 5.59
C ILE A 869 -21.42 4.76 7.04
N ARG A 870 -21.74 3.79 7.90
CA ARG A 870 -21.88 3.97 9.35
C ARG A 870 -20.77 3.25 10.07
N LEU A 871 -19.92 3.98 10.78
CA LEU A 871 -18.87 3.41 11.62
C LEU A 871 -19.26 3.51 13.08
N LYS A 872 -18.98 2.45 13.84
CA LYS A 872 -18.97 2.51 15.29
C LYS A 872 -17.53 2.41 15.79
N LEU A 873 -17.09 3.44 16.51
CA LEU A 873 -15.72 3.56 17.02
C LEU A 873 -15.73 3.56 18.55
N ARG A 874 -14.79 2.85 19.17
CA ARG A 874 -14.60 2.87 20.63
C ARG A 874 -13.79 4.09 21.06
N GLY A 875 -14.37 4.95 21.90
CA GLY A 875 -13.73 6.18 22.37
C GLY A 875 -12.41 5.96 23.13
N ASP A 876 -12.32 4.90 23.94
CA ASP A 876 -11.17 4.61 24.83
C ASP A 876 -9.84 4.29 24.12
N HIS A 877 -9.87 4.23 22.79
CA HIS A 877 -8.70 3.96 21.94
C HIS A 877 -8.08 5.24 21.37
N PHE A 878 -8.72 6.39 21.59
CA PHE A 878 -8.27 7.70 21.17
C PHE A 878 -7.81 8.52 22.36
N ALA A 879 -7.00 9.56 22.10
CA ALA A 879 -6.56 10.47 23.15
C ALA A 879 -7.73 11.30 23.76
N GLY A 880 -8.79 11.51 22.98
CA GLY A 880 -9.98 12.26 23.35
C GLY A 880 -11.02 12.26 22.22
N PRO A 881 -12.19 12.90 22.45
CA PRO A 881 -13.23 13.01 21.44
C PRO A 881 -12.77 13.82 20.20
N GLY A 882 -11.90 14.80 20.39
CA GLY A 882 -11.27 15.54 19.30
C GLY A 882 -10.41 14.66 18.38
N ASP A 883 -9.60 13.77 18.95
CA ASP A 883 -8.75 12.85 18.17
C ASP A 883 -9.60 11.85 17.38
N LEU A 884 -10.67 11.31 17.99
CA LEU A 884 -11.66 10.49 17.29
C LEU A 884 -12.31 11.24 16.13
N TYR A 885 -12.68 12.51 16.33
CA TYR A 885 -13.28 13.34 15.29
C TYR A 885 -12.29 13.61 14.15
N LEU A 886 -11.03 13.93 14.46
CA LEU A 886 -9.98 14.17 13.48
C LEU A 886 -9.69 12.90 12.66
N PHE A 887 -9.55 11.75 13.32
CA PHE A 887 -9.41 10.45 12.67
C PHE A 887 -10.58 10.17 11.73
N SER A 888 -11.80 10.44 12.18
CA SER A 888 -13.01 10.26 11.38
C SER A 888 -13.06 11.20 10.16
N ALA A 889 -12.59 12.44 10.30
CA ALA A 889 -12.46 13.38 9.18
C ALA A 889 -11.42 12.92 8.14
N VAL A 890 -10.33 12.31 8.58
CA VAL A 890 -9.34 11.66 7.70
C VAL A 890 -9.97 10.46 6.98
N LEU A 891 -10.69 9.60 7.69
CA LEU A 891 -11.39 8.46 7.09
C LEU A 891 -12.45 8.90 6.06
N GLU A 892 -13.13 10.01 6.29
CA GLU A 892 -14.09 10.57 5.34
C GLU A 892 -13.45 10.91 4.00
N ARG A 893 -12.25 11.49 4.01
CA ARG A 893 -11.47 11.78 2.79
C ARG A 893 -10.88 10.54 2.16
N PHE A 894 -10.37 9.63 2.98
CA PHE A 894 -9.86 8.34 2.55
C PHE A 894 -10.92 7.57 1.77
N LEU A 895 -12.11 7.39 2.34
CA LEU A 895 -13.23 6.70 1.72
C LEU A 895 -13.68 7.41 0.44
N GLY A 896 -13.68 8.75 0.40
CA GLY A 896 -14.00 9.53 -0.81
C GLY A 896 -13.16 9.15 -2.04
N GLY A 897 -11.95 8.64 -1.85
CA GLY A 897 -11.08 8.12 -2.92
C GLY A 897 -11.44 6.73 -3.46
N TYR A 898 -12.34 5.99 -2.80
CA TYR A 898 -12.74 4.63 -3.18
C TYR A 898 -13.96 4.57 -4.10
N VAL A 899 -14.58 5.70 -4.41
CA VAL A 899 -15.76 5.78 -5.30
C VAL A 899 -15.43 6.39 -6.64
N THR A 900 -16.15 5.96 -7.67
CA THR A 900 -16.03 6.58 -8.99
C THR A 900 -16.65 7.98 -9.00
N GLN A 901 -16.41 8.76 -10.06
CA GLN A 901 -16.92 10.12 -10.19
C GLN A 901 -18.46 10.23 -10.11
N ASN A 902 -19.19 9.14 -10.41
CA ASN A 902 -20.66 9.12 -10.42
C ASN A 902 -21.26 8.47 -9.17
N CYS A 903 -20.45 8.25 -8.15
CA CYS A 903 -20.85 7.64 -6.90
C CYS A 903 -20.50 8.59 -5.75
N PHE A 904 -21.38 8.67 -4.75
CA PHE A 904 -21.15 9.48 -3.57
C PHE A 904 -20.90 8.63 -2.34
N ILE A 905 -20.29 9.24 -1.32
CA ILE A 905 -20.20 8.69 0.03
C ILE A 905 -20.81 9.67 1.02
N ARG A 906 -21.48 9.14 2.03
CA ARG A 906 -21.80 9.84 3.27
C ARG A 906 -21.22 9.03 4.41
N LEU A 907 -20.42 9.67 5.26
CA LEU A 907 -19.89 9.05 6.47
C LEU A 907 -20.68 9.52 7.69
N VAL A 908 -21.10 8.56 8.50
CA VAL A 908 -21.65 8.77 9.84
C VAL A 908 -20.83 7.95 10.82
N VAL A 909 -20.33 8.59 11.87
CA VAL A 909 -19.55 7.94 12.93
C VAL A 909 -20.29 8.07 14.26
N GLU A 910 -20.46 6.93 14.92
CA GLU A 910 -21.04 6.81 16.26
C GLU A 910 -19.93 6.36 17.22
N GLU A 911 -19.74 7.12 18.29
CA GLU A 911 -18.82 6.76 19.37
C GLU A 911 -19.52 5.85 20.38
N ILE A 912 -18.85 4.74 20.71
CA ILE A 912 -19.33 3.74 21.68
C ILE A 912 -18.85 4.16 23.07
N GLY A 913 -19.79 4.57 23.91
CA GLY A 913 -19.55 4.93 25.30
C GLY A 913 -20.33 6.17 25.71
N LYS A 914 -19.92 7.33 25.19
CA LYS A 914 -20.56 8.63 25.43
C LYS A 914 -21.66 8.95 24.40
N GLY A 915 -21.69 8.24 23.26
CA GLY A 915 -22.76 8.33 22.28
C GLY A 915 -22.66 9.52 21.33
N TYR A 916 -21.45 10.04 21.10
CA TYR A 916 -21.26 11.12 20.13
C TYR A 916 -21.64 10.64 18.71
N LEU A 917 -22.40 11.46 18.00
CA LEU A 917 -22.78 11.20 16.61
C LEU A 917 -22.21 12.32 15.71
N PHE A 918 -21.28 11.94 14.85
CA PHE A 918 -20.66 12.83 13.87
C PHE A 918 -21.14 12.46 12.47
N GLU A 919 -21.66 13.46 11.76
CA GLU A 919 -22.13 13.30 10.39
C GLU A 919 -21.39 14.28 9.47
N TRP A 920 -20.79 13.74 8.42
CA TRP A 920 -20.13 14.50 7.36
C TRP A 920 -21.08 14.72 6.17
N PRO A 921 -20.90 15.82 5.42
CA PRO A 921 -21.68 16.07 4.22
C PRO A 921 -21.38 15.05 3.13
N THR A 922 -22.28 14.93 2.16
CA THR A 922 -22.10 14.02 1.03
C THR A 922 -20.90 14.44 0.17
N ARG A 923 -20.09 13.46 -0.24
CA ARG A 923 -18.86 13.65 -1.01
C ARG A 923 -18.85 12.82 -2.29
N MET A 924 -18.35 13.40 -3.38
CA MET A 924 -18.05 12.73 -4.65
C MET A 924 -16.59 12.97 -4.99
N GLY A 925 -15.74 11.95 -4.83
CA GLY A 925 -14.29 12.12 -4.92
C GLY A 925 -13.79 13.15 -3.89
N ASP A 926 -13.06 14.18 -4.33
CA ASP A 926 -12.59 15.25 -3.43
C ASP A 926 -13.63 16.36 -3.20
N ARG A 927 -14.77 16.34 -3.90
CA ARG A 927 -15.75 17.42 -3.85
C ARG A 927 -16.86 17.12 -2.84
N CYS A 928 -17.09 18.06 -1.93
CA CYS A 928 -18.30 18.06 -1.11
C CYS A 928 -19.49 18.53 -1.95
N VAL A 929 -20.57 17.78 -1.90
CA VAL A 929 -21.78 18.01 -2.70
C VAL A 929 -22.94 18.17 -1.73
N VAL A 930 -23.31 19.41 -1.46
CA VAL A 930 -24.47 19.80 -0.64
C VAL A 930 -25.43 20.59 -1.49
#